data_AF-A0A2K3JB30-F1
#
_entry.id   AF-A0A2K3JB30-F1
#
_cell.length_a   1.000
_cell.length_b   1.000
_cell.length_c   1.000
_cell.angle_alpha   90.00
_cell.angle_beta   90.00
_cell.angle_gamma   90.00
#
_symmetry.space_group_name_H-M   'P 1'
#
loop_
_entity.id
_entity.type
_entity.pdbx_description
1 polymer ?
#
loop_
_entity_poly.entity_id
_entity_poly.type
_entity_poly.pdbx_seq_one_letter_code
_entity_poly.pdbx_strand_id
1 'polypeptide(L)'
;MVSQSNLRILALCGMAIILFSNISICTSNVSETENPCSGAYVDKLVYNVIGNENARVLSLQAGDVDAILNPIDATHVDTLEADPETDVHSILESGYGLISFNCRRYPLNISAFRRAFALAFDKNRFVSEVSNNRAIVHDSVIPTVSSWCIEDTLPWKYYSNQSDEGNQILDGLGFEVDNVTGYREFPNGTQIEISVLYSTLDPQIALETLTSLHIRALGDPEQFNIMVSRIGIADYDMVFYKRHVPPDDPDVIFRSYLSVYAGTSWNPSGYENSTFDLLYDDMKNAATYEDAYEIVSTMQQHLHENVPVLIVYEDIEYQAYRTSDFTGHVEDRYLGISGPWTNVKVHNKVGNPFGGNYTITIPEGISSFNIFIQDSAITENLYSSLYRRGPDALAYPDLAEDVLVETHDINPAVPEGQTWVTIEVRDDAIWSDDTPLDAGDVAFTFTYIYESRAYGNPASSASWVDDFLSSEVLSSNRARLVLNRNSYILIQQMLETKIIPEHIFNDETGIGFAGWLGWNPVLSSDPHVTCGPFYLSSYNPVTIELSRNLDYHWLSGMAPKILSANNVTYVQGTTGNQILWEVTDEDPLNYTIYRNGNLDETDDWDGLTIVHNVDGLSAGIYNYTLVLTDASRHRVINVVWVTVIQSMPDLLVVGTIIGSASVIIICLYLIFKRRQ
;
A
#
# COMPACT_ATOMS: atom_id res chain seq x y z
N MET A 1 -19.72 17.34 -65.30
CA MET A 1 -18.36 17.17 -64.73
C MET A 1 -18.05 18.42 -63.94
N VAL A 2 -18.27 18.36 -62.62
CA VAL A 2 -18.04 19.45 -61.68
C VAL A 2 -16.71 19.16 -60.98
N SER A 3 -15.73 20.05 -61.09
CA SER A 3 -14.48 19.97 -60.32
C SER A 3 -14.42 21.08 -59.28
N GLN A 4 -14.00 20.68 -58.09
CA GLN A 4 -14.11 21.41 -56.83
C GLN A 4 -13.12 22.58 -56.74
N SER A 5 -13.68 23.78 -56.80
CA SER A 5 -13.14 24.94 -56.10
C SER A 5 -14.35 25.74 -55.61
N ASN A 6 -14.45 25.93 -54.29
CA ASN A 6 -15.48 26.70 -53.55
C ASN A 6 -16.61 25.91 -52.87
N LEU A 7 -16.26 25.00 -51.97
CA LEU A 7 -17.11 24.66 -50.82
C LEU A 7 -16.26 24.59 -49.54
N ARG A 8 -15.63 25.73 -49.20
CA ARG A 8 -15.30 26.08 -47.82
C ARG A 8 -16.47 26.95 -47.32
N ILE A 9 -16.99 26.64 -46.12
CA ILE A 9 -18.04 27.34 -45.33
C ILE A 9 -19.30 26.47 -45.10
N LEU A 10 -19.37 25.94 -43.87
CA LEU A 10 -20.52 25.51 -43.04
C LEU A 10 -21.43 24.30 -43.39
N ALA A 11 -21.63 23.51 -42.33
CA ALA A 11 -22.76 22.61 -42.00
C ALA A 11 -22.75 21.22 -42.68
N LEU A 12 -22.83 20.07 -42.00
CA LEU A 12 -23.37 19.66 -40.70
C LEU A 12 -22.60 18.41 -40.21
N CYS A 13 -22.11 18.42 -38.96
CA CYS A 13 -22.64 17.67 -37.81
C CYS A 13 -22.53 16.13 -37.87
N GLY A 14 -21.67 15.56 -37.02
CA GLY A 14 -21.77 14.18 -36.57
C GLY A 14 -20.41 13.51 -36.40
N MET A 15 -20.00 13.31 -35.14
CA MET A 15 -18.80 12.61 -34.65
C MET A 15 -17.52 13.43 -34.53
N ALA A 16 -17.53 14.33 -33.55
CA ALA A 16 -16.33 14.56 -32.75
C ALA A 16 -16.07 13.29 -31.94
N ILE A 17 -15.13 12.47 -32.38
CA ILE A 17 -14.46 11.53 -31.49
C ILE A 17 -13.50 12.40 -30.69
N ILE A 18 -13.91 12.76 -29.47
CA ILE A 18 -13.03 13.32 -28.47
C ILE A 18 -12.06 12.19 -28.13
N LEU A 19 -10.83 12.28 -28.63
CA LEU A 19 -9.73 11.49 -28.12
C LEU A 19 -9.42 12.07 -26.73
N PHE A 20 -10.14 11.59 -25.72
CA PHE A 20 -9.65 11.65 -24.36
C PHE A 20 -8.36 10.83 -24.35
N SER A 21 -7.23 11.47 -24.08
CA SER A 21 -6.11 10.74 -23.50
C SER A 21 -6.58 10.30 -22.12
N ASN A 22 -7.22 9.12 -22.05
CA ASN A 22 -7.13 8.34 -20.84
C ASN A 22 -5.63 8.15 -20.64
N ILE A 23 -5.04 8.84 -19.68
CA ILE A 23 -3.79 8.34 -19.11
C ILE A 23 -4.20 6.95 -18.63
N SER A 24 -3.75 5.93 -19.33
CA SER A 24 -3.70 4.61 -18.75
C SER A 24 -2.65 4.73 -17.65
N ILE A 25 -3.08 5.18 -16.46
CA ILE A 25 -2.65 4.49 -15.26
C ILE A 25 -2.86 3.03 -15.64
N CYS A 26 -1.87 2.16 -15.45
CA CYS A 26 -2.04 0.73 -15.66
C CYS A 26 -3.20 0.25 -14.76
N THR A 27 -4.42 0.47 -15.24
CA THR A 27 -5.59 -0.29 -14.91
C THR A 27 -5.24 -1.59 -15.60
N SER A 28 -4.57 -2.45 -14.84
CA SER A 28 -4.64 -3.85 -15.16
C SER A 28 -6.12 -4.10 -15.44
N ASN A 29 -6.41 -4.70 -16.59
CA ASN A 29 -7.59 -5.53 -16.64
C ASN A 29 -7.35 -6.52 -15.50
N VAL A 30 -7.88 -6.21 -14.32
CA VAL A 30 -7.94 -7.11 -13.20
C VAL A 30 -8.74 -8.26 -13.78
N SER A 31 -8.04 -9.27 -14.31
CA SER A 31 -8.55 -10.64 -14.26
C SER A 31 -9.15 -10.78 -12.89
N GLU A 32 -10.36 -11.32 -12.73
CA GLU A 32 -11.09 -11.50 -11.46
C GLU A 32 -10.26 -12.13 -10.31
N THR A 33 -9.22 -11.43 -9.89
CA THR A 33 -8.31 -11.65 -8.79
C THR A 33 -8.83 -10.69 -7.77
N GLU A 34 -9.31 -11.27 -6.68
CA GLU A 34 -9.80 -10.61 -5.48
C GLU A 34 -9.03 -9.30 -5.20
N ASN A 35 -9.74 -8.16 -5.08
CA ASN A 35 -9.13 -6.88 -4.75
C ASN A 35 -8.24 -7.07 -3.50
N PRO A 36 -6.93 -6.76 -3.54
CA PRO A 36 -6.03 -6.98 -2.40
C PRO A 36 -6.48 -6.20 -1.15
N CYS A 37 -7.25 -5.12 -1.31
CA CYS A 37 -7.82 -4.35 -0.20
C CYS A 37 -8.94 -5.08 0.56
N SER A 38 -9.51 -6.15 -0.01
CA SER A 38 -10.62 -6.87 0.66
C SER A 38 -10.17 -7.63 1.91
N GLY A 39 -10.87 -7.38 3.01
CA GLY A 39 -10.61 -7.90 4.36
C GLY A 39 -11.04 -6.86 5.40
N ALA A 40 -10.78 -6.99 6.69
CA ALA A 40 -9.98 -8.01 7.36
C ALA A 40 -10.76 -9.26 7.76
N TYR A 41 -10.06 -10.38 7.93
CA TYR A 41 -10.66 -11.66 8.32
C TYR A 41 -10.56 -11.94 9.83
N VAL A 42 -9.43 -11.66 10.46
CA VAL A 42 -9.24 -11.84 11.92
C VAL A 42 -9.99 -10.80 12.74
N ASP A 43 -10.42 -11.15 13.95
CA ASP A 43 -11.07 -10.20 14.86
C ASP A 43 -10.07 -9.16 15.37
N LYS A 44 -8.83 -9.60 15.62
CA LYS A 44 -7.77 -8.75 16.16
C LYS A 44 -6.40 -9.04 15.57
N LEU A 45 -5.63 -7.97 15.43
CA LEU A 45 -4.17 -8.00 15.37
C LEU A 45 -3.63 -7.64 16.76
N VAL A 46 -2.75 -8.48 17.30
CA VAL A 46 -2.15 -8.28 18.63
C VAL A 46 -0.64 -8.14 18.48
N TYR A 47 -0.11 -6.93 18.66
CA TYR A 47 1.33 -6.69 18.64
C TYR A 47 1.90 -6.78 20.05
N ASN A 48 2.74 -7.79 20.29
CA ASN A 48 3.44 -8.01 21.55
C ASN A 48 4.90 -7.52 21.48
N VAL A 49 5.29 -6.67 22.42
CA VAL A 49 6.65 -6.12 22.47
C VAL A 49 7.57 -7.09 23.20
N ILE A 50 8.50 -7.70 22.46
CA ILE A 50 9.51 -8.61 22.98
C ILE A 50 10.87 -8.18 22.42
N GLY A 51 11.63 -7.42 23.23
CA GLY A 51 12.91 -6.84 22.77
C GLY A 51 14.01 -7.86 22.45
N ASN A 52 14.06 -8.99 23.17
CA ASN A 52 15.06 -10.02 22.92
C ASN A 52 14.66 -10.94 21.76
N GLU A 53 15.48 -11.02 20.73
CA GLU A 53 15.19 -11.84 19.53
C GLU A 53 15.05 -13.33 19.82
N ASN A 54 15.98 -13.91 20.59
CA ASN A 54 15.88 -15.33 20.99
C ASN A 54 14.56 -15.62 21.70
N ALA A 55 14.05 -14.69 22.52
CA ALA A 55 12.77 -14.83 23.17
C ALA A 55 11.60 -14.79 22.17
N ARG A 56 11.65 -13.93 21.14
CA ARG A 56 10.64 -13.94 20.05
C ARG A 56 10.61 -15.28 19.33
N VAL A 57 11.78 -15.79 18.93
CA VAL A 57 11.91 -17.10 18.25
C VAL A 57 11.37 -18.23 19.12
N LEU A 58 11.71 -18.26 20.40
CA LEU A 58 11.18 -19.27 21.32
C LEU A 58 9.66 -19.17 21.52
N SER A 59 9.10 -17.95 21.58
CA SER A 59 7.65 -17.75 21.66
C SER A 59 6.93 -18.26 20.40
N LEU A 60 7.52 -18.05 19.21
CA LEU A 60 6.97 -18.55 17.95
C LEU A 60 6.94 -20.09 17.93
N GLN A 61 8.04 -20.74 18.31
CA GLN A 61 8.13 -22.20 18.41
C GLN A 61 7.19 -22.79 19.46
N ALA A 62 6.98 -22.08 20.58
CA ALA A 62 6.07 -22.49 21.63
C ALA A 62 4.58 -22.35 21.25
N GLY A 63 4.26 -21.60 20.20
CA GLY A 63 2.88 -21.27 19.82
C GLY A 63 2.27 -20.14 20.65
N ASP A 64 3.08 -19.36 21.36
CA ASP A 64 2.62 -18.20 22.13
C ASP A 64 2.32 -16.99 21.22
N VAL A 65 2.89 -16.97 20.02
CA VAL A 65 2.73 -15.93 19.00
C VAL A 65 2.68 -16.57 17.61
N ASP A 66 2.05 -15.89 16.66
CA ASP A 66 1.82 -16.40 15.32
C ASP A 66 2.88 -15.95 14.31
N ALA A 67 3.50 -14.78 14.52
CA ALA A 67 4.56 -14.29 13.65
C ALA A 67 5.60 -13.37 14.30
N ILE A 68 6.78 -13.36 13.68
CA ILE A 68 7.87 -12.40 13.86
C ILE A 68 8.05 -11.71 12.51
N LEU A 69 7.43 -10.55 12.36
CA LEU A 69 7.40 -9.83 11.08
C LEU A 69 8.56 -8.83 10.93
N ASN A 70 9.28 -8.53 12.01
CA ASN A 70 10.58 -7.86 11.91
C ASN A 70 11.68 -8.86 11.50
N PRO A 71 12.73 -8.40 10.79
CA PRO A 71 13.84 -9.26 10.41
C PRO A 71 14.45 -10.01 11.60
N ILE A 72 14.69 -11.32 11.43
CA ILE A 72 15.42 -12.16 12.39
C ILE A 72 16.82 -12.48 11.87
N ASP A 73 17.76 -12.72 12.79
CA ASP A 73 19.10 -13.14 12.42
C ASP A 73 19.08 -14.51 11.73
N ALA A 74 19.88 -14.62 10.67
CA ALA A 74 19.93 -15.81 9.84
C ALA A 74 20.41 -17.08 10.58
N THR A 75 20.99 -16.95 11.78
CA THR A 75 21.33 -18.08 12.65
C THR A 75 20.10 -18.84 13.17
N HIS A 76 18.90 -18.25 13.08
CA HIS A 76 17.65 -18.90 13.48
C HIS A 76 16.97 -19.68 12.34
N VAL A 77 17.32 -19.41 11.07
CA VAL A 77 16.61 -19.91 9.88
C VAL A 77 16.58 -21.44 9.84
N ASP A 78 17.74 -22.10 9.88
CA ASP A 78 17.83 -23.58 9.83
C ASP A 78 17.00 -24.27 10.93
N THR A 79 16.88 -23.63 12.10
CA THR A 79 16.13 -24.19 13.24
C THR A 79 14.62 -24.03 13.04
N LEU A 80 14.18 -22.91 12.48
CA LEU A 80 12.77 -22.63 12.19
C LEU A 80 12.28 -23.42 10.98
N GLU A 81 13.07 -23.56 9.93
CA GLU A 81 12.72 -24.39 8.76
C GLU A 81 12.61 -25.88 9.11
N ALA A 82 13.35 -26.34 10.14
CA ALA A 82 13.29 -27.71 10.61
C ALA A 82 12.05 -28.01 11.49
N ASP A 83 11.38 -26.98 12.01
CA ASP A 83 10.16 -27.10 12.80
C ASP A 83 8.94 -27.20 11.87
N PRO A 84 8.18 -28.32 11.90
CA PRO A 84 7.06 -28.54 10.98
C PRO A 84 5.87 -27.57 11.17
N GLU A 85 5.85 -26.79 12.24
CA GLU A 85 4.77 -25.82 12.52
C GLU A 85 5.13 -24.39 12.14
N THR A 86 6.37 -24.11 11.74
CA THR A 86 6.82 -22.78 11.33
C THR A 86 7.30 -22.77 9.89
N ASP A 87 7.35 -21.59 9.30
CA ASP A 87 7.96 -21.34 8.01
C ASP A 87 8.73 -20.00 8.05
N VAL A 88 9.72 -19.87 7.16
CA VAL A 88 10.58 -18.70 7.06
C VAL A 88 10.43 -18.10 5.67
N HIS A 89 10.08 -16.82 5.63
CA HIS A 89 10.05 -16.03 4.41
C HIS A 89 11.32 -15.21 4.30
N SER A 90 11.95 -15.21 3.13
CA SER A 90 13.13 -14.40 2.82
C SER A 90 12.77 -13.30 1.82
N ILE A 91 13.23 -12.08 2.05
CA ILE A 91 13.06 -10.94 1.14
C ILE A 91 14.36 -10.14 1.04
N LEU A 92 14.57 -9.43 -0.07
CA LEU A 92 15.65 -8.45 -0.18
C LEU A 92 15.30 -7.17 0.59
N GLU A 93 16.26 -6.67 1.38
CA GLU A 93 16.11 -5.40 2.10
C GLU A 93 15.85 -4.25 1.11
N SER A 94 14.96 -3.34 1.48
CA SER A 94 14.81 -2.06 0.77
C SER A 94 15.96 -1.11 1.13
N GLY A 95 17.17 -1.47 0.74
CA GLY A 95 18.39 -0.79 1.13
C GLY A 95 19.63 -1.55 0.66
N TYR A 96 20.80 -0.96 0.92
CA TYR A 96 22.06 -1.57 0.51
C TYR A 96 23.24 -1.07 1.35
N GLY A 97 24.30 -1.88 1.37
CA GLY A 97 25.63 -1.42 1.75
C GLY A 97 26.27 -0.65 0.59
N LEU A 98 26.79 0.55 0.85
CA LEU A 98 27.40 1.40 -0.18
C LEU A 98 28.68 2.08 0.29
N ILE A 99 29.58 2.32 -0.65
CA ILE A 99 30.76 3.18 -0.46
C ILE A 99 30.50 4.52 -1.15
N SER A 100 30.42 5.59 -0.36
CA SER A 100 30.29 6.95 -0.89
C SER A 100 31.66 7.60 -1.02
N PHE A 101 31.94 8.17 -2.19
CA PHE A 101 33.17 8.90 -2.45
C PHE A 101 32.95 10.38 -2.21
N ASN A 102 33.90 11.05 -1.55
CA ASN A 102 33.88 12.51 -1.44
C ASN A 102 34.32 13.14 -2.77
N CYS A 103 33.38 13.36 -3.68
CA CYS A 103 33.61 13.94 -5.02
C CYS A 103 34.16 15.38 -5.00
N ARG A 104 34.27 16.01 -3.82
CA ARG A 104 34.91 17.33 -3.65
C ARG A 104 36.42 17.25 -3.48
N ARG A 105 36.97 16.07 -3.14
CA ARG A 105 38.41 15.89 -2.82
C ARG A 105 39.16 15.30 -4.00
N TYR A 106 40.32 15.86 -4.34
CA TYR A 106 41.22 15.26 -5.32
C TYR A 106 41.95 14.05 -4.71
N PRO A 107 42.03 12.89 -5.39
CA PRO A 107 41.63 12.62 -6.77
C PRO A 107 40.21 12.03 -6.93
N LEU A 108 39.46 11.88 -5.83
CA LEU A 108 38.09 11.35 -5.81
C LEU A 108 37.07 12.21 -6.58
N ASN A 109 37.42 13.45 -6.92
CA ASN A 109 36.64 14.31 -7.82
C ASN A 109 36.67 13.85 -9.29
N ILE A 110 37.58 12.95 -9.67
CA ILE A 110 37.67 12.40 -11.04
C ILE A 110 36.83 11.14 -11.15
N SER A 111 35.77 11.15 -11.97
CA SER A 111 34.89 9.98 -12.17
C SER A 111 35.64 8.73 -12.64
N ALA A 112 36.65 8.89 -13.50
CA ALA A 112 37.49 7.78 -13.95
C ALA A 112 38.31 7.14 -12.81
N PHE A 113 38.75 7.90 -11.81
CA PHE A 113 39.43 7.36 -10.63
C PHE A 113 38.46 6.51 -9.79
N ARG A 114 37.23 7.00 -9.58
CA ARG A 114 36.19 6.25 -8.85
C ARG A 114 35.78 4.97 -9.59
N ARG A 115 35.68 5.02 -10.93
CA ARG A 115 35.48 3.81 -11.77
C ARG A 115 36.61 2.80 -11.63
N ALA A 116 37.86 3.25 -11.57
CA ALA A 116 38.99 2.33 -11.35
C ALA A 116 38.85 1.58 -10.03
N PHE A 117 38.42 2.26 -8.97
CA PHE A 117 38.07 1.60 -7.70
C PHE A 117 36.88 0.64 -7.84
N ALA A 118 35.79 1.06 -8.47
CA ALA A 118 34.60 0.23 -8.66
C ALA A 118 34.91 -1.08 -9.41
N LEU A 119 35.70 -1.01 -10.47
CA LEU A 119 36.16 -2.19 -11.22
C LEU A 119 37.02 -3.13 -10.38
N ALA A 120 37.88 -2.59 -9.52
CA ALA A 120 38.79 -3.39 -8.70
C ALA A 120 38.11 -4.02 -7.46
N PHE A 121 36.96 -3.48 -7.02
CA PHE A 121 36.26 -3.99 -5.85
C PHE A 121 35.56 -5.32 -6.13
N ASP A 122 35.87 -6.37 -5.37
CA ASP A 122 35.28 -7.70 -5.56
C ASP A 122 34.00 -7.88 -4.72
N LYS A 123 32.83 -7.58 -5.33
CA LYS A 123 31.53 -7.73 -4.66
C LYS A 123 31.15 -9.19 -4.45
N ASN A 124 31.49 -10.08 -5.38
CA ASN A 124 31.24 -11.51 -5.21
C ASN A 124 32.02 -12.08 -4.03
N ARG A 125 33.27 -11.65 -3.85
CA ARG A 125 34.07 -11.99 -2.67
C ARG A 125 33.46 -11.39 -1.40
N PHE A 126 32.97 -10.15 -1.45
CA PHE A 126 32.27 -9.54 -0.32
C PHE A 126 31.05 -10.37 0.10
N VAL A 127 30.17 -10.72 -0.84
CA VAL A 127 28.99 -11.54 -0.55
C VAL A 127 29.36 -12.92 -0.01
N SER A 128 30.34 -13.60 -0.60
CA SER A 128 30.71 -14.95 -0.16
C SER A 128 31.46 -14.99 1.17
N GLU A 129 32.40 -14.07 1.43
CA GLU A 129 33.27 -14.09 2.61
C GLU A 129 32.73 -13.25 3.78
N VAL A 130 32.07 -12.12 3.52
CA VAL A 130 31.61 -11.18 4.55
C VAL A 130 30.14 -11.41 4.89
N SER A 131 29.25 -11.50 3.90
CA SER A 131 27.82 -11.76 4.17
C SER A 131 27.49 -13.25 4.33
N ASN A 132 28.43 -14.16 4.03
CA ASN A 132 28.21 -15.61 4.00
C ASN A 132 27.07 -16.02 3.06
N ASN A 133 26.99 -15.39 1.88
CA ASN A 133 25.93 -15.54 0.87
C ASN A 133 24.53 -15.14 1.35
N ARG A 134 24.43 -14.24 2.35
CA ARG A 134 23.15 -13.68 2.85
C ARG A 134 22.85 -12.29 2.29
N ALA A 135 23.44 -12.01 1.14
CA ALA A 135 23.25 -10.79 0.39
C ALA A 135 23.41 -11.12 -1.10
N ILE A 136 22.92 -10.24 -1.97
CA ILE A 136 23.20 -10.31 -3.40
C ILE A 136 24.09 -9.14 -3.81
N VAL A 137 24.87 -9.32 -4.87
CA VAL A 137 25.63 -8.23 -5.48
C VAL A 137 24.68 -7.27 -6.20
N HIS A 138 24.95 -5.96 -6.11
CA HIS A 138 24.10 -4.92 -6.69
C HIS A 138 24.90 -3.70 -7.17
N ASP A 139 24.51 -3.08 -8.27
CA ASP A 139 25.13 -1.89 -8.86
C ASP A 139 24.22 -0.65 -8.91
N SER A 140 22.91 -0.85 -9.06
CA SER A 140 21.95 0.23 -9.19
C SER A 140 21.78 0.99 -7.89
N VAL A 141 21.60 2.31 -7.98
CA VAL A 141 21.24 3.15 -6.84
C VAL A 141 19.80 2.96 -6.37
N ILE A 142 18.98 2.23 -7.14
CA ILE A 142 17.63 1.83 -6.76
C ILE A 142 17.63 0.33 -6.40
N PRO A 143 17.06 -0.08 -5.25
CA PRO A 143 17.04 -1.49 -4.85
C PRO A 143 16.25 -2.40 -5.79
N THR A 144 16.60 -3.69 -5.89
CA THR A 144 15.96 -4.70 -6.77
C THR A 144 14.47 -4.86 -6.51
N VAL A 145 14.05 -4.67 -5.25
CA VAL A 145 12.63 -4.69 -4.88
C VAL A 145 11.83 -3.61 -5.62
N SER A 146 12.43 -2.49 -6.03
CA SER A 146 11.73 -1.42 -6.74
C SER A 146 11.33 -1.79 -8.17
N SER A 147 10.15 -1.36 -8.60
CA SER A 147 9.74 -1.41 -10.01
C SER A 147 10.53 -0.44 -10.92
N TRP A 148 11.25 0.52 -10.34
CA TRP A 148 12.12 1.48 -11.05
C TRP A 148 13.56 0.97 -11.24
N CYS A 149 13.90 -0.16 -10.64
CA CYS A 149 15.25 -0.69 -10.68
C CYS A 149 15.63 -1.19 -12.08
N ILE A 150 16.78 -0.74 -12.58
CA ILE A 150 17.30 -1.19 -13.89
C ILE A 150 18.46 -2.18 -13.78
N GLU A 151 18.67 -2.80 -12.61
CA GLU A 151 19.83 -3.64 -12.33
C GLU A 151 20.11 -4.63 -13.47
N ASP A 152 19.12 -5.43 -13.87
CA ASP A 152 19.28 -6.45 -14.92
C ASP A 152 19.59 -5.88 -16.32
N THR A 153 19.36 -4.59 -16.53
CA THR A 153 19.54 -3.90 -17.83
C THR A 153 20.71 -2.91 -17.83
N LEU A 154 21.46 -2.81 -16.73
CA LEU A 154 22.67 -2.00 -16.69
C LEU A 154 23.65 -2.47 -17.78
N PRO A 155 24.32 -1.56 -18.52
CA PRO A 155 25.11 -1.95 -19.68
C PRO A 155 26.36 -2.79 -19.33
N TRP A 156 26.88 -2.66 -18.11
CA TRP A 156 27.96 -3.50 -17.55
C TRP A 156 27.78 -3.64 -16.04
N LYS A 157 28.62 -4.46 -15.40
CA LYS A 157 28.57 -4.78 -13.96
C LYS A 157 29.93 -4.63 -13.29
N TYR A 158 29.95 -4.14 -12.04
CA TYR A 158 31.15 -4.05 -11.18
C TYR A 158 31.23 -5.22 -10.17
N TYR A 159 30.75 -6.41 -10.54
CA TYR A 159 30.59 -7.52 -9.57
C TYR A 159 31.90 -8.23 -9.21
N SER A 160 32.84 -8.32 -10.16
CA SER A 160 34.06 -9.12 -10.04
C SER A 160 35.29 -8.22 -10.06
N ASN A 161 36.36 -8.63 -9.37
CA ASN A 161 37.64 -7.92 -9.41
C ASN A 161 38.21 -7.79 -10.83
N GLN A 162 38.36 -6.56 -11.30
CA GLN A 162 39.00 -6.14 -12.54
C GLN A 162 40.11 -5.11 -12.26
N SER A 163 40.95 -5.38 -11.25
CA SER A 163 42.04 -4.49 -10.82
C SER A 163 43.02 -4.12 -11.93
N ASP A 164 43.23 -5.00 -12.90
CA ASP A 164 44.10 -4.71 -14.06
C ASP A 164 43.53 -3.56 -14.91
N GLU A 165 42.22 -3.56 -15.17
CA GLU A 165 41.54 -2.47 -15.90
C GLU A 165 41.52 -1.19 -15.07
N GLY A 166 41.27 -1.30 -13.76
CA GLY A 166 41.38 -0.16 -12.84
C GLY A 166 42.78 0.47 -12.87
N ASN A 167 43.84 -0.34 -12.83
CA ASN A 167 45.21 0.15 -12.93
C ASN A 167 45.50 0.83 -14.28
N GLN A 168 45.00 0.28 -15.39
CA GLN A 168 45.14 0.91 -16.72
C GLN A 168 44.45 2.28 -16.79
N ILE A 169 43.27 2.44 -16.16
CA ILE A 169 42.58 3.73 -16.09
C ILE A 169 43.43 4.73 -15.29
N LEU A 170 43.96 4.33 -14.14
CA LEU A 170 44.80 5.19 -13.31
C LEU A 170 46.11 5.58 -14.01
N ASP A 171 46.73 4.67 -14.75
CA ASP A 171 47.90 4.96 -15.59
C ASP A 171 47.55 5.98 -16.69
N GLY A 172 46.41 5.81 -17.36
CA GLY A 172 45.91 6.73 -18.39
C GLY A 172 45.59 8.13 -17.86
N LEU A 173 45.25 8.25 -16.57
CA LEU A 173 45.07 9.53 -15.88
C LEU A 173 46.40 10.16 -15.43
N GLY A 174 47.52 9.46 -15.57
CA GLY A 174 48.86 9.92 -15.20
C GLY A 174 49.23 9.72 -13.73
N PHE A 175 48.50 8.86 -13.00
CA PHE A 175 48.83 8.53 -11.61
C PHE A 175 49.91 7.44 -11.54
N GLU A 176 51.14 7.71 -11.95
CA GLU A 176 52.17 6.67 -12.06
C GLU A 176 52.52 6.02 -10.70
N VAL A 177 52.81 4.71 -10.73
CA VAL A 177 53.30 3.97 -9.56
C VAL A 177 54.78 4.30 -9.35
N ASP A 178 55.12 4.81 -8.17
CA ASP A 178 56.52 5.01 -7.81
C ASP A 178 57.22 3.66 -7.57
N ASN A 179 58.35 3.46 -8.25
CA ASN A 179 59.08 2.19 -8.25
C ASN A 179 59.78 1.88 -6.91
N VAL A 180 59.92 2.87 -6.02
CA VAL A 180 60.58 2.70 -4.72
C VAL A 180 59.57 2.30 -3.65
N THR A 181 58.45 3.03 -3.61
CA THR A 181 57.43 2.89 -2.58
C THR A 181 56.33 1.91 -2.97
N GLY A 182 56.14 1.66 -4.27
CA GLY A 182 55.09 0.80 -4.80
C GLY A 182 53.70 1.43 -4.80
N TYR A 183 53.59 2.73 -4.52
CA TYR A 183 52.34 3.47 -4.48
C TYR A 183 52.30 4.57 -5.55
N ARG A 184 51.09 4.91 -5.99
CA ARG A 184 50.84 6.03 -6.90
C ARG A 184 51.07 7.35 -6.19
N GLU A 185 51.60 8.33 -6.91
CA GLU A 185 51.87 9.67 -6.39
C GLU A 185 50.97 10.72 -7.03
N PHE A 186 50.68 11.77 -6.26
CA PHE A 186 50.15 13.02 -6.77
C PHE A 186 51.20 13.73 -7.64
N PRO A 187 50.79 14.69 -8.50
CA PRO A 187 51.74 15.45 -9.33
C PRO A 187 52.83 16.22 -8.56
N ASN A 188 52.65 16.42 -7.25
CA ASN A 188 53.63 17.04 -6.35
C ASN A 188 54.65 16.03 -5.76
N GLY A 189 54.57 14.74 -6.12
CA GLY A 189 55.44 13.66 -5.62
C GLY A 189 55.07 13.12 -4.24
N THR A 190 53.90 13.45 -3.69
CA THR A 190 53.41 12.83 -2.45
C THR A 190 52.55 11.62 -2.75
N GLN A 191 52.66 10.56 -1.97
CA GLN A 191 51.84 9.35 -2.12
C GLN A 191 50.34 9.68 -2.03
N ILE A 192 49.55 9.03 -2.87
CA ILE A 192 48.10 9.06 -2.77
C ILE A 192 47.70 8.16 -1.60
N GLU A 193 47.17 8.78 -0.55
CA GLU A 193 46.57 8.10 0.60
C GLU A 193 45.07 8.38 0.62
N ILE A 194 44.27 7.33 0.80
CA ILE A 194 42.80 7.42 0.89
C ILE A 194 42.34 6.68 2.13
N SER A 195 41.56 7.38 2.96
CA SER A 195 40.91 6.82 4.14
C SER A 195 39.50 6.28 3.84
N VAL A 196 39.14 5.16 4.46
CA VAL A 196 37.78 4.60 4.43
C VAL A 196 37.20 4.70 5.82
N LEU A 197 36.25 5.61 6.01
CA LEU A 197 35.47 5.80 7.22
C LEU A 197 34.38 4.72 7.32
N TYR A 198 34.22 4.09 8.49
CA TYR A 198 33.20 3.07 8.71
C TYR A 198 32.83 2.98 10.19
N SER A 199 31.72 2.30 10.49
CA SER A 199 31.34 1.97 11.87
C SER A 199 31.30 0.47 12.10
N THR A 200 30.23 -0.21 11.69
CA THR A 200 30.02 -1.64 11.94
C THR A 200 30.36 -2.53 10.75
N LEU A 201 30.42 -1.98 9.53
CA LEU A 201 30.73 -2.74 8.32
C LEU A 201 32.23 -3.08 8.23
N ASP A 202 32.54 -4.23 7.65
CA ASP A 202 33.93 -4.67 7.42
C ASP A 202 34.53 -3.95 6.19
N PRO A 203 35.54 -3.08 6.35
CA PRO A 203 36.14 -2.35 5.24
C PRO A 203 37.25 -3.14 4.53
N GLN A 204 37.57 -4.37 4.94
CA GLN A 204 38.81 -5.06 4.54
C GLN A 204 38.94 -5.18 3.02
N ILE A 205 37.87 -5.58 2.32
CA ILE A 205 37.88 -5.68 0.85
C ILE A 205 38.09 -4.30 0.20
N ALA A 206 37.54 -3.21 0.75
CA ALA A 206 37.78 -1.86 0.25
C ALA A 206 39.25 -1.42 0.39
N LEU A 207 39.88 -1.74 1.54
CA LEU A 207 41.28 -1.42 1.81
C LEU A 207 42.24 -2.25 0.92
N GLU A 208 41.93 -3.53 0.72
CA GLU A 208 42.64 -4.40 -0.21
C GLU A 208 42.49 -3.91 -1.66
N THR A 209 41.29 -3.44 -2.03
CA THR A 209 41.02 -2.84 -3.35
C THR A 209 41.90 -1.62 -3.61
N LEU A 210 41.96 -0.66 -2.68
CA LEU A 210 42.87 0.50 -2.78
C LEU A 210 44.33 0.05 -2.93
N THR A 211 44.76 -0.93 -2.12
CA THR A 211 46.12 -1.46 -2.18
C THR A 211 46.42 -2.12 -3.54
N SER A 212 45.47 -2.87 -4.11
CA SER A 212 45.61 -3.51 -5.43
C SER A 212 45.75 -2.51 -6.59
N LEU A 213 45.26 -1.28 -6.38
CA LEU A 213 45.40 -0.15 -7.29
C LEU A 213 46.64 0.69 -7.01
N HIS A 214 47.54 0.20 -6.15
CA HIS A 214 48.73 0.92 -5.70
C HIS A 214 48.40 2.24 -4.99
N ILE A 215 47.26 2.33 -4.30
CA ILE A 215 46.88 3.47 -3.45
C ILE A 215 47.11 3.09 -2.00
N ARG A 216 47.68 4.01 -1.21
CA ARG A 216 47.88 3.78 0.21
C ARG A 216 46.54 3.86 0.93
N ALA A 217 46.11 2.75 1.52
CA ALA A 217 44.80 2.62 2.16
C ALA A 217 44.89 2.81 3.68
N LEU A 218 43.97 3.58 4.26
CA LEU A 218 43.83 3.75 5.71
C LEU A 218 42.40 3.42 6.15
N GLY A 219 42.25 2.51 7.11
CA GLY A 219 40.96 2.29 7.77
C GLY A 219 40.73 3.36 8.86
N ASP A 220 39.52 3.92 8.90
CA ASP A 220 39.13 4.97 9.84
C ASP A 220 37.85 4.55 10.60
N PRO A 221 37.97 3.66 11.62
CA PRO A 221 36.83 3.18 12.39
C PRO A 221 36.28 4.24 13.35
N GLU A 222 34.97 4.46 13.35
CA GLU A 222 34.29 5.42 14.21
C GLU A 222 32.96 4.91 14.79
N GLN A 223 32.48 5.56 15.86
CA GLN A 223 31.11 5.35 16.34
C GLN A 223 30.09 5.91 15.33
N PHE A 224 28.95 5.25 15.17
CA PHE A 224 27.94 5.62 14.18
C PHE A 224 27.56 7.10 14.19
N ASN A 225 27.26 7.67 15.36
CA ASN A 225 26.89 9.09 15.48
C ASN A 225 28.02 10.06 15.10
N ILE A 226 29.28 9.66 15.30
CA ILE A 226 30.46 10.44 14.90
C ILE A 226 30.63 10.34 13.37
N MET A 227 30.48 9.14 12.81
CA MET A 227 30.49 8.92 11.36
C MET A 227 29.43 9.78 10.66
N VAL A 228 28.18 9.78 11.14
CA VAL A 228 27.10 10.63 10.60
C VAL A 228 27.45 12.12 10.69
N SER A 229 28.02 12.54 11.82
CA SER A 229 28.46 13.94 11.99
C SER A 229 29.54 14.33 11.00
N ARG A 230 30.54 13.45 10.77
CA ARG A 230 31.63 13.66 9.80
C ARG A 230 31.12 13.66 8.36
N ILE A 231 30.15 12.80 8.03
CA ILE A 231 29.46 12.84 6.73
C ILE A 231 28.82 14.22 6.52
N GLY A 232 28.10 14.73 7.52
CA GLY A 232 27.40 16.02 7.44
C GLY A 232 28.30 17.23 7.22
N ILE A 233 29.57 17.16 7.62
CA ILE A 233 30.59 18.21 7.37
C ILE A 233 31.61 17.84 6.29
N ALA A 234 31.36 16.75 5.53
CA ALA A 234 32.22 16.24 4.47
C ALA A 234 33.67 15.90 4.89
N ASP A 235 33.88 15.50 6.15
CA ASP A 235 35.19 15.15 6.72
C ASP A 235 35.54 13.66 6.59
N TYR A 236 35.75 13.24 5.34
CA TYR A 236 36.16 11.88 4.97
C TYR A 236 36.71 11.86 3.53
N ASP A 237 37.41 10.80 3.13
CA ASP A 237 37.72 10.55 1.71
C ASP A 237 36.67 9.61 1.11
N MET A 238 36.55 8.40 1.66
CA MET A 238 35.49 7.43 1.37
C MET A 238 34.78 7.05 2.66
N VAL A 239 33.50 6.69 2.57
CA VAL A 239 32.74 6.19 3.73
C VAL A 239 31.93 4.95 3.34
N PHE A 240 32.01 3.89 4.14
CA PHE A 240 31.28 2.64 3.95
C PHE A 240 30.19 2.50 5.02
N TYR A 241 28.93 2.54 4.59
CA TYR A 241 27.77 2.49 5.47
C TYR A 241 26.57 1.84 4.77
N LYS A 242 25.56 1.47 5.55
CA LYS A 242 24.26 1.01 5.03
C LYS A 242 23.31 2.18 4.85
N ARG A 243 22.50 2.13 3.80
CA ARG A 243 21.43 3.09 3.54
C ARG A 243 20.12 2.33 3.32
N HIS A 244 19.13 2.59 4.16
CA HIS A 244 17.74 2.27 3.86
C HIS A 244 17.21 3.23 2.79
N VAL A 245 16.48 2.72 1.81
CA VAL A 245 15.99 3.47 0.67
C VAL A 245 14.51 3.18 0.47
N PRO A 246 13.62 4.20 0.46
CA PRO A 246 12.24 4.01 0.02
C PRO A 246 12.25 3.57 -1.46
N PRO A 247 11.77 2.37 -1.79
CA PRO A 247 12.05 1.74 -3.08
C PRO A 247 11.23 2.36 -4.21
N ASP A 248 10.06 2.93 -3.95
CA ASP A 248 9.16 3.50 -4.96
C ASP A 248 9.24 5.00 -5.15
N ASP A 249 10.20 5.65 -4.49
CA ASP A 249 10.34 7.10 -4.59
C ASP A 249 11.68 7.47 -5.25
N PRO A 250 11.75 7.43 -6.60
CA PRO A 250 12.95 7.83 -7.31
C PRO A 250 13.34 9.29 -7.01
N ASP A 251 12.38 10.16 -6.67
CA ASP A 251 12.65 11.54 -6.29
C ASP A 251 13.50 11.62 -5.01
N VAL A 252 13.11 10.90 -3.95
CA VAL A 252 13.88 10.83 -2.70
C VAL A 252 15.28 10.27 -2.91
N ILE A 253 15.44 9.28 -3.79
CA ILE A 253 16.73 8.67 -4.11
C ILE A 253 17.62 9.69 -4.85
N PHE A 254 17.15 10.22 -5.98
CA PHE A 254 17.97 11.05 -6.86
C PHE A 254 18.24 12.44 -6.29
N ARG A 255 17.38 12.96 -5.42
CA ARG A 255 17.61 14.20 -4.68
C ARG A 255 18.95 14.19 -3.94
N SER A 256 19.40 13.02 -3.49
CA SER A 256 20.69 12.86 -2.78
C SER A 256 21.94 13.02 -3.65
N TYR A 257 21.78 13.29 -4.95
CA TYR A 257 22.86 13.50 -5.90
C TYR A 257 22.81 14.87 -6.59
N LEU A 258 21.84 15.72 -6.25
CA LEU A 258 21.70 17.04 -6.86
C LEU A 258 22.82 17.99 -6.44
N SER A 259 23.30 18.78 -7.39
CA SER A 259 24.40 19.73 -7.17
C SER A 259 24.06 20.79 -6.13
N VAL A 260 22.78 21.21 -6.04
CA VAL A 260 22.31 22.18 -5.04
C VAL A 260 22.56 21.73 -3.59
N TYR A 261 22.65 20.41 -3.37
CA TYR A 261 22.88 19.82 -2.05
C TYR A 261 24.34 19.40 -1.82
N ALA A 262 25.26 19.56 -2.79
CA ALA A 262 26.62 19.03 -2.74
C ALA A 262 27.49 19.54 -1.57
N GLY A 263 27.06 20.57 -0.85
CA GLY A 263 27.69 21.08 0.38
C GLY A 263 26.95 20.74 1.69
N THR A 264 25.98 19.83 1.64
CA THR A 264 25.10 19.50 2.78
C THR A 264 25.07 18.00 3.05
N SER A 265 24.53 17.61 4.20
CA SER A 265 24.29 16.19 4.54
C SER A 265 23.33 15.48 3.58
N TRP A 266 22.54 16.22 2.79
CA TRP A 266 21.57 15.66 1.83
C TRP A 266 22.23 15.07 0.58
N ASN A 267 23.44 15.53 0.22
CA ASN A 267 24.27 14.89 -0.81
C ASN A 267 25.63 14.53 -0.19
N PRO A 268 25.70 13.37 0.48
CA PRO A 268 26.92 12.91 1.14
C PRO A 268 28.11 12.96 0.20
N SER A 269 28.00 12.38 -1.00
CA SER A 269 29.09 12.30 -1.98
C SER A 269 29.62 13.66 -2.42
N GLY A 270 28.79 14.70 -2.41
CA GLY A 270 29.14 15.99 -3.00
C GLY A 270 29.21 15.93 -4.51
N TYR A 271 28.45 15.03 -5.12
CA TYR A 271 28.36 14.92 -6.56
C TYR A 271 27.73 16.19 -7.12
N GLU A 272 28.36 16.77 -8.13
CA GLU A 272 27.85 17.92 -8.87
C GLU A 272 27.91 17.59 -10.36
N ASN A 273 26.77 17.62 -11.02
CA ASN A 273 26.66 17.34 -12.44
C ASN A 273 25.41 17.96 -13.06
N SER A 274 25.61 18.99 -13.90
CA SER A 274 24.51 19.71 -14.53
C SER A 274 23.63 18.85 -15.42
N THR A 275 24.17 17.80 -16.05
CA THR A 275 23.36 16.88 -16.87
C THR A 275 22.43 16.05 -16.00
N PHE A 276 22.92 15.59 -14.85
CA PHE A 276 22.11 14.89 -13.87
C PHE A 276 21.02 15.80 -13.28
N ASP A 277 21.36 17.06 -12.96
CA ASP A 277 20.37 18.03 -12.46
C ASP A 277 19.26 18.29 -13.48
N LEU A 278 19.59 18.38 -14.78
CA LEU A 278 18.59 18.52 -15.84
C LEU A 278 17.70 17.27 -15.99
N LEU A 279 18.29 16.07 -15.90
CA LEU A 279 17.51 14.82 -15.94
C LEU A 279 16.54 14.73 -14.76
N TYR A 280 16.95 15.20 -13.58
CA TYR A 280 16.06 15.27 -12.42
C TYR A 280 14.89 16.23 -12.67
N ASP A 281 15.15 17.41 -13.24
CA ASP A 281 14.08 18.35 -13.62
C ASP A 281 13.14 17.73 -14.67
N ASP A 282 13.67 17.01 -15.66
CA ASP A 282 12.87 16.30 -16.67
C ASP A 282 11.99 15.22 -16.01
N MET A 283 12.55 14.44 -15.08
CA MET A 283 11.82 13.42 -14.32
C MET A 283 10.64 14.05 -13.57
N LYS A 284 10.83 15.24 -12.97
CA LYS A 284 9.77 15.97 -12.27
C LYS A 284 8.68 16.50 -13.18
N ASN A 285 8.92 16.60 -14.48
CA ASN A 285 7.96 17.07 -15.49
C ASN A 285 7.42 15.95 -16.39
N ALA A 286 7.74 14.69 -16.09
CA ALA A 286 7.25 13.53 -16.84
C ALA A 286 5.74 13.38 -16.65
N ALA A 287 4.99 13.31 -17.76
CA ALA A 287 3.52 13.26 -17.75
C ALA A 287 2.97 11.84 -17.50
N THR A 288 3.76 10.82 -17.83
CA THR A 288 3.35 9.41 -17.79
C THR A 288 4.37 8.56 -17.04
N TYR A 289 3.97 7.35 -16.67
CA TYR A 289 4.87 6.35 -16.09
C TYR A 289 6.01 6.03 -17.05
N GLU A 290 5.70 5.82 -18.33
CA GLU A 290 6.67 5.44 -19.35
C GLU A 290 7.74 6.52 -19.54
N ASP A 291 7.34 7.79 -19.66
CA ASP A 291 8.26 8.92 -19.77
C ASP A 291 9.16 9.00 -18.52
N ALA A 292 8.55 8.86 -17.32
CA ALA A 292 9.28 8.90 -16.07
C ALA A 292 10.29 7.74 -15.98
N TYR A 293 9.89 6.53 -16.39
CA TYR A 293 10.72 5.34 -16.33
C TYR A 293 11.94 5.44 -17.25
N GLU A 294 11.79 5.96 -18.46
CA GLU A 294 12.91 6.19 -19.38
C GLU A 294 13.92 7.19 -18.79
N ILE A 295 13.44 8.27 -18.17
CA ILE A 295 14.30 9.28 -17.55
C ILE A 295 15.01 8.69 -16.32
N VAL A 296 14.27 8.03 -15.42
CA VAL A 296 14.79 7.36 -14.21
C VAL A 296 15.83 6.30 -14.57
N SER A 297 15.60 5.54 -15.64
CA SER A 297 16.57 4.58 -16.19
C SER A 297 17.86 5.28 -16.62
N THR A 298 17.74 6.40 -17.35
CA THR A 298 18.89 7.21 -17.80
C THR A 298 19.67 7.78 -16.61
N MET A 299 18.98 8.24 -15.57
CA MET A 299 19.60 8.75 -14.33
C MET A 299 20.40 7.66 -13.61
N GLN A 300 19.88 6.44 -13.48
CA GLN A 300 20.61 5.31 -12.89
C GLN A 300 21.86 4.98 -13.71
N GLN A 301 21.77 4.93 -15.04
CA GLN A 301 22.94 4.70 -15.91
C GLN A 301 23.99 5.80 -15.75
N HIS A 302 23.57 7.06 -15.66
CA HIS A 302 24.48 8.19 -15.47
C HIS A 302 25.26 8.12 -14.15
N LEU A 303 24.59 7.72 -13.06
CA LEU A 303 25.26 7.51 -11.77
C LEU A 303 26.13 6.25 -11.78
N HIS A 304 25.72 5.18 -12.45
CA HIS A 304 26.52 3.97 -12.64
C HIS A 304 27.82 4.23 -13.42
N GLU A 305 27.78 5.14 -14.40
CA GLU A 305 28.98 5.56 -15.13
C GLU A 305 29.87 6.51 -14.30
N ASN A 306 29.28 7.44 -13.55
CA ASN A 306 30.04 8.45 -12.81
C ASN A 306 30.53 7.97 -11.44
N VAL A 307 29.91 6.93 -10.87
CA VAL A 307 30.26 6.31 -9.58
C VAL A 307 30.44 7.34 -8.44
N PRO A 308 29.49 8.24 -8.16
CA PRO A 308 29.56 9.05 -6.94
C PRO A 308 29.42 8.19 -5.67
N VAL A 309 28.76 7.05 -5.82
CA VAL A 309 28.69 5.95 -4.87
C VAL A 309 28.96 4.64 -5.61
N LEU A 310 29.54 3.67 -4.90
CA LEU A 310 29.57 2.27 -5.30
C LEU A 310 28.59 1.52 -4.39
N ILE A 311 27.45 1.12 -4.92
CA ILE A 311 26.58 0.17 -4.23
C ILE A 311 27.31 -1.18 -4.17
N VAL A 312 27.24 -1.92 -3.07
CA VAL A 312 28.05 -3.14 -2.88
C VAL A 312 27.16 -4.38 -2.84
N TYR A 313 26.11 -4.35 -2.03
CA TYR A 313 25.21 -5.49 -1.84
C TYR A 313 23.84 -5.05 -1.33
N GLU A 314 22.83 -5.90 -1.56
CA GLU A 314 21.53 -5.86 -0.89
C GLU A 314 21.44 -7.06 0.06
N ASP A 315 21.04 -6.84 1.31
CA ASP A 315 20.88 -7.92 2.28
C ASP A 315 19.62 -8.74 2.02
N ILE A 316 19.66 -9.99 2.46
CA ILE A 316 18.48 -10.84 2.57
C ILE A 316 18.00 -10.79 4.02
N GLU A 317 16.78 -10.32 4.22
CA GLU A 317 16.06 -10.34 5.49
C GLU A 317 15.18 -11.58 5.61
N TYR A 318 14.98 -12.04 6.85
CA TYR A 318 14.19 -13.23 7.15
C TYR A 318 13.06 -12.87 8.11
N GLN A 319 11.86 -13.36 7.82
CA GLN A 319 10.66 -13.23 8.63
C GLN A 319 10.12 -14.62 8.92
N ALA A 320 9.51 -14.84 10.07
CA ALA A 320 9.06 -16.17 10.47
C ALA A 320 7.63 -16.16 10.98
N TYR A 321 6.88 -17.22 10.66
CA TYR A 321 5.47 -17.32 11.01
C TYR A 321 5.07 -18.78 11.25
N ARG A 322 4.00 -18.98 12.02
CA ARG A 322 3.40 -20.30 12.21
C ARG A 322 2.49 -20.64 11.04
N THR A 323 2.51 -21.90 10.64
CA THR A 323 1.65 -22.44 9.59
C THR A 323 0.53 -23.32 10.13
N SER A 324 0.45 -23.51 11.46
CA SER A 324 -0.53 -24.40 12.11
C SER A 324 -1.96 -23.86 12.00
N ASP A 325 -2.15 -22.60 12.39
CA ASP A 325 -3.48 -22.06 12.69
C ASP A 325 -3.96 -21.04 11.65
N PHE A 326 -3.05 -20.24 11.09
CA PHE A 326 -3.34 -19.19 10.13
C PHE A 326 -2.72 -19.43 8.76
N THR A 327 -3.36 -18.89 7.73
CA THR A 327 -2.88 -18.81 6.34
C THR A 327 -3.24 -17.43 5.78
N GLY A 328 -2.86 -17.13 4.52
CA GLY A 328 -3.13 -15.83 3.90
C GLY A 328 -2.06 -14.77 4.15
N HIS A 329 -0.84 -15.19 4.51
CA HIS A 329 0.34 -14.33 4.47
C HIS A 329 0.58 -13.87 3.04
N VAL A 330 0.67 -12.56 2.82
CA VAL A 330 0.84 -11.97 1.49
C VAL A 330 2.25 -11.45 1.39
N GLU A 331 2.96 -11.93 0.37
CA GLU A 331 4.28 -11.41 0.02
C GLU A 331 4.11 -10.02 -0.61
N ASP A 332 4.41 -8.99 0.19
CA ASP A 332 4.60 -7.63 -0.27
C ASP A 332 6.01 -7.47 -0.86
N ARG A 333 6.11 -6.86 -2.03
CA ARG A 333 7.36 -6.68 -2.76
C ARG A 333 8.44 -5.93 -1.96
N TYR A 334 8.08 -5.12 -0.97
CA TYR A 334 9.00 -4.31 -0.16
C TYR A 334 9.11 -4.74 1.29
N LEU A 335 8.02 -5.29 1.82
CA LEU A 335 7.88 -5.60 3.24
C LEU A 335 7.83 -7.10 3.50
N GLY A 336 7.82 -7.93 2.46
CA GLY A 336 7.66 -9.38 2.59
C GLY A 336 6.31 -9.68 3.21
N ILE A 337 6.27 -10.62 4.14
CA ILE A 337 5.02 -10.93 4.86
C ILE A 337 4.71 -9.92 5.98
N SER A 338 5.56 -8.92 6.22
CA SER A 338 5.31 -7.84 7.19
C SER A 338 4.42 -6.71 6.68
N GLY A 339 4.11 -6.73 5.37
CA GLY A 339 3.28 -5.72 4.73
C GLY A 339 1.85 -5.66 5.28
N PRO A 340 1.16 -4.52 5.10
CA PRO A 340 -0.21 -4.34 5.58
C PRO A 340 -1.20 -5.33 4.92
N TRP A 341 -0.82 -5.93 3.79
CA TRP A 341 -1.61 -6.93 3.08
C TRP A 341 -1.76 -8.23 3.87
N THR A 342 -0.70 -8.71 4.55
CA THR A 342 -0.80 -9.86 5.45
C THR A 342 -1.79 -9.59 6.57
N ASN A 343 -1.76 -8.39 7.17
CA ASN A 343 -2.66 -8.02 8.26
C ASN A 343 -4.14 -8.10 7.84
N VAL A 344 -4.45 -7.71 6.60
CA VAL A 344 -5.82 -7.72 6.06
C VAL A 344 -6.23 -9.11 5.59
N LYS A 345 -5.30 -9.93 5.07
CA LYS A 345 -5.59 -11.22 4.42
C LYS A 345 -5.39 -12.44 5.30
N VAL A 346 -4.67 -12.35 6.42
CA VAL A 346 -4.46 -13.48 7.31
C VAL A 346 -5.80 -13.98 7.86
N HIS A 347 -6.01 -15.29 7.83
CA HIS A 347 -7.27 -15.94 8.21
C HIS A 347 -7.05 -17.36 8.71
N ASN A 348 -8.04 -17.92 9.41
CA ASN A 348 -7.94 -19.29 9.92
C ASN A 348 -7.72 -20.28 8.78
N LYS A 349 -6.73 -21.16 8.93
CA LYS A 349 -6.35 -22.16 7.93
C LYS A 349 -7.43 -23.22 7.68
N VAL A 350 -8.22 -23.54 8.71
CA VAL A 350 -9.25 -24.58 8.66
C VAL A 350 -10.56 -24.05 9.23
N GLY A 351 -11.66 -24.30 8.51
CA GLY A 351 -13.00 -23.92 8.96
C GLY A 351 -13.42 -22.55 8.46
N ASN A 352 -14.04 -21.75 9.34
CA ASN A 352 -14.45 -20.39 9.04
C ASN A 352 -13.19 -19.49 8.92
N PRO A 353 -12.96 -18.82 7.77
CA PRO A 353 -11.81 -17.93 7.61
C PRO A 353 -11.88 -16.71 8.55
N PHE A 354 -13.07 -16.32 9.00
CA PHE A 354 -13.27 -15.18 9.89
C PHE A 354 -13.05 -15.54 11.36
N GLY A 355 -12.59 -14.54 12.11
CA GLY A 355 -12.45 -14.56 13.55
C GLY A 355 -11.07 -15.00 14.04
N GLY A 356 -10.83 -14.83 15.34
CA GLY A 356 -9.56 -15.15 15.99
C GLY A 356 -8.61 -13.96 16.14
N ASN A 357 -7.53 -14.17 16.88
CA ASN A 357 -6.52 -13.15 17.16
C ASN A 357 -5.20 -13.57 16.52
N TYR A 358 -4.67 -12.75 15.62
CA TYR A 358 -3.36 -12.95 15.02
C TYR A 358 -2.30 -12.15 15.79
N THR A 359 -1.38 -12.86 16.42
CA THR A 359 -0.42 -12.31 17.38
C THR A 359 0.96 -12.15 16.75
N ILE A 360 1.40 -10.91 16.61
CA ILE A 360 2.66 -10.51 15.99
C ILE A 360 3.62 -10.05 17.09
N THR A 361 4.89 -10.39 16.99
CA THR A 361 5.93 -9.82 17.86
C THR A 361 6.65 -8.66 17.20
N ILE A 362 6.96 -7.64 18.00
CA ILE A 362 7.79 -6.49 17.62
C ILE A 362 8.91 -6.28 18.65
N PRO A 363 10.11 -5.82 18.24
CA PRO A 363 11.22 -5.62 19.17
C PRO A 363 10.98 -4.43 20.12
N GLU A 364 10.27 -3.42 19.65
CA GLU A 364 10.04 -2.17 20.37
C GLU A 364 8.60 -1.71 20.16
N GLY A 365 7.99 -1.12 21.19
CA GLY A 365 6.68 -0.48 21.07
C GLY A 365 6.77 0.88 20.39
N ILE A 366 5.63 1.43 19.97
CA ILE A 366 5.55 2.78 19.40
C ILE A 366 5.44 3.84 20.49
N SER A 367 6.04 5.00 20.23
CA SER A 367 6.06 6.13 21.18
C SER A 367 4.99 7.19 20.91
N SER A 368 4.32 7.09 19.76
CA SER A 368 3.31 8.03 19.31
C SER A 368 2.35 7.36 18.33
N PHE A 369 1.09 7.79 18.31
CA PHE A 369 0.11 7.43 17.27
C PHE A 369 -0.15 8.59 16.29
N ASN A 370 0.71 9.60 16.32
CA ASN A 370 0.67 10.73 15.40
C ASN A 370 1.28 10.33 14.06
N ILE A 371 0.44 10.18 13.03
CA ILE A 371 0.84 9.77 11.67
C ILE A 371 1.80 10.74 10.98
N PHE A 372 1.96 11.98 11.46
CA PHE A 372 2.92 12.93 10.89
C PHE A 372 4.35 12.66 11.36
N ILE A 373 4.56 12.01 12.51
CA ILE A 373 5.89 11.74 13.07
C ILE A 373 6.19 10.26 13.29
N GLN A 374 5.15 9.42 13.33
CA GLN A 374 5.27 7.99 13.46
C GLN A 374 4.72 7.30 12.23
N ASP A 375 5.62 6.68 11.48
CA ASP A 375 5.28 5.70 10.48
C ASP A 375 5.57 4.28 11.02
N SER A 376 4.62 3.37 10.87
CA SER A 376 4.73 2.01 11.42
C SER A 376 3.68 1.08 10.82
N ALA A 377 3.95 -0.23 10.84
CA ALA A 377 2.96 -1.24 10.48
C ALA A 377 1.65 -1.13 11.29
N ILE A 378 1.68 -0.54 12.49
CA ILE A 378 0.49 -0.32 13.31
C ILE A 378 -0.34 0.83 12.75
N THR A 379 0.28 2.01 12.52
CA THR A 379 -0.42 3.20 12.02
C THR A 379 -0.90 3.05 10.57
N GLU A 380 -0.25 2.21 9.76
CA GLU A 380 -0.71 1.80 8.42
C GLU A 380 -2.07 1.10 8.41
N ASN A 381 -2.45 0.41 9.50
CA ASN A 381 -3.75 -0.26 9.58
C ASN A 381 -4.90 0.68 9.99
N LEU A 382 -4.59 1.90 10.46
CA LEU A 382 -5.56 2.82 11.06
C LEU A 382 -6.10 3.85 10.05
N TYR A 383 -5.37 4.16 8.99
CA TYR A 383 -5.73 5.22 8.05
C TYR A 383 -5.70 4.71 6.61
N SER A 384 -6.64 5.19 5.80
CA SER A 384 -6.68 4.95 4.36
C SER A 384 -6.17 6.16 3.57
N SER A 385 -5.72 5.89 2.35
CA SER A 385 -5.30 6.87 1.33
C SER A 385 -6.25 6.80 0.12
N LEU A 386 -6.06 7.67 -0.87
CA LEU A 386 -6.85 7.61 -2.11
C LEU A 386 -6.53 6.34 -2.92
N TYR A 387 -5.23 6.02 -3.00
CA TYR A 387 -4.70 4.78 -3.55
C TYR A 387 -3.77 4.13 -2.53
N ARG A 388 -3.81 2.80 -2.47
CA ARG A 388 -2.87 1.99 -1.68
C ARG A 388 -1.91 1.28 -2.61
N ARG A 389 -0.67 1.10 -2.15
CA ARG A 389 0.32 0.34 -2.91
C ARG A 389 0.18 -1.15 -2.67
N GLY A 390 -0.28 -1.87 -3.68
CA GLY A 390 -0.50 -3.31 -3.61
C GLY A 390 0.77 -4.12 -3.35
N PRO A 391 0.62 -5.42 -3.04
CA PRO A 391 1.74 -6.30 -2.74
C PRO A 391 2.71 -6.48 -3.92
N ASP A 392 2.27 -6.19 -5.14
CA ASP A 392 3.05 -6.18 -6.38
C ASP A 392 3.69 -4.81 -6.70
N ALA A 393 3.59 -3.85 -5.78
CA ALA A 393 3.97 -2.44 -5.93
C ALA A 393 3.14 -1.59 -6.88
N LEU A 394 2.04 -2.09 -7.41
CA LEU A 394 1.13 -1.30 -8.24
C LEU A 394 0.20 -0.46 -7.37
N ALA A 395 -0.25 0.68 -7.89
CA ALA A 395 -1.25 1.49 -7.23
C ALA A 395 -2.64 0.84 -7.37
N TYR A 396 -3.29 0.54 -6.24
CA TYR A 396 -4.66 0.03 -6.17
C TYR A 396 -5.58 1.13 -5.65
N PRO A 397 -6.74 1.36 -6.28
CA PRO A 397 -7.73 2.27 -5.76
C PRO A 397 -8.14 1.88 -4.34
N ASP A 398 -7.99 2.83 -3.41
CA ASP A 398 -8.63 2.78 -2.11
C ASP A 398 -9.70 3.86 -2.08
N LEU A 399 -9.64 4.94 -1.30
CA LEU A 399 -10.75 5.91 -1.16
C LEU A 399 -11.19 6.59 -2.47
N ALA A 400 -10.36 6.58 -3.52
CA ALA A 400 -10.73 7.09 -4.83
C ALA A 400 -11.36 5.99 -5.71
N GLU A 401 -12.48 6.28 -6.36
CA GLU A 401 -13.07 5.44 -7.40
C GLU A 401 -12.49 5.73 -8.79
N ASP A 402 -12.17 7.00 -9.04
CA ASP A 402 -11.61 7.45 -10.31
C ASP A 402 -10.75 8.72 -10.11
N VAL A 403 -9.78 8.92 -11.00
CA VAL A 403 -8.90 10.09 -11.02
C VAL A 403 -8.73 10.61 -12.43
N LEU A 404 -9.13 11.85 -12.65
CA LEU A 404 -8.98 12.56 -13.91
C LEU A 404 -7.88 13.62 -13.81
N VAL A 405 -6.84 13.49 -14.63
CA VAL A 405 -5.74 14.46 -14.74
C VAL A 405 -5.91 15.28 -16.02
N GLU A 406 -5.97 16.60 -15.90
CA GLU A 406 -6.17 17.52 -17.01
C GLU A 406 -5.09 18.61 -17.03
N THR A 407 -4.49 18.82 -18.20
CA THR A 407 -3.59 19.95 -18.50
C THR A 407 -4.27 20.93 -19.46
N HIS A 408 -3.68 22.11 -19.68
CA HIS A 408 -4.19 23.09 -20.65
C HIS A 408 -4.38 22.52 -22.07
N ASP A 409 -3.46 21.63 -22.50
CA ASP A 409 -3.51 21.02 -23.83
C ASP A 409 -4.70 20.06 -24.00
N ILE A 410 -5.11 19.41 -22.90
CA ILE A 410 -6.25 18.47 -22.87
C ILE A 410 -7.56 19.23 -22.65
N ASN A 411 -7.55 20.19 -21.71
CA ASN A 411 -8.69 20.99 -21.32
C ASN A 411 -8.29 22.48 -21.26
N PRO A 412 -8.70 23.31 -22.24
CA PRO A 412 -8.37 24.74 -22.28
C PRO A 412 -8.89 25.57 -21.10
N ALA A 413 -9.76 25.01 -20.25
CA ALA A 413 -10.20 25.65 -19.00
C ALA A 413 -9.11 25.61 -17.91
N VAL A 414 -8.20 24.64 -17.97
CA VAL A 414 -7.02 24.58 -17.10
C VAL A 414 -6.08 25.71 -17.49
N PRO A 415 -5.60 26.57 -16.57
CA PRO A 415 -4.63 27.60 -16.90
C PRO A 415 -3.32 27.03 -17.47
N GLU A 416 -2.66 27.79 -18.36
CA GLU A 416 -1.37 27.39 -18.92
C GLU A 416 -0.33 27.18 -17.79
N GLY A 417 0.39 26.06 -17.85
CA GLY A 417 1.34 25.65 -16.82
C GLY A 417 0.71 25.02 -15.58
N GLN A 418 -0.61 24.84 -15.50
CA GLN A 418 -1.26 24.12 -14.40
C GLN A 418 -1.73 22.73 -14.81
N THR A 419 -1.91 21.89 -13.79
CA THR A 419 -2.55 20.58 -13.89
C THR A 419 -3.68 20.51 -12.88
N TRP A 420 -4.85 20.06 -13.30
CA TRP A 420 -5.96 19.70 -12.43
C TRP A 420 -5.99 18.19 -12.22
N VAL A 421 -6.04 17.76 -10.96
CA VAL A 421 -6.23 16.36 -10.56
C VAL A 421 -7.59 16.28 -9.86
N THR A 422 -8.59 15.78 -10.57
CA THR A 422 -9.95 15.62 -10.04
C THR A 422 -10.14 14.19 -9.55
N ILE A 423 -10.52 14.03 -8.30
CA ILE A 423 -10.69 12.75 -7.61
C ILE A 423 -12.17 12.53 -7.35
N GLU A 424 -12.70 11.40 -7.82
CA GLU A 424 -14.01 10.89 -7.40
C GLU A 424 -13.80 10.04 -6.15
N VAL A 425 -14.34 10.49 -5.02
CA VAL A 425 -14.27 9.80 -3.73
C VAL A 425 -15.48 8.88 -3.61
N ARG A 426 -15.28 7.66 -3.11
CA ARG A 426 -16.40 6.74 -2.84
C ARG A 426 -17.40 7.31 -1.84
N ASP A 427 -18.66 6.90 -1.93
CA ASP A 427 -19.75 7.44 -1.10
C ASP A 427 -20.11 6.57 0.11
N ASP A 428 -19.47 5.41 0.25
CA ASP A 428 -19.67 4.43 1.33
C ASP A 428 -18.57 4.45 2.39
N ALA A 429 -17.54 5.30 2.26
CA ALA A 429 -16.51 5.46 3.27
C ALA A 429 -17.00 6.26 4.48
N ILE A 430 -16.71 5.77 5.67
CA ILE A 430 -17.02 6.45 6.93
C ILE A 430 -15.81 6.47 7.86
N TRP A 431 -15.75 7.50 8.70
CA TRP A 431 -14.86 7.57 9.83
C TRP A 431 -15.39 6.75 11.00
N SER A 432 -14.49 6.33 11.90
CA SER A 432 -14.82 5.51 13.08
C SER A 432 -15.72 6.20 14.13
N ASP A 433 -16.10 7.46 13.90
CA ASP A 433 -17.07 8.21 14.71
C ASP A 433 -18.42 8.41 13.98
N ASP A 434 -18.69 7.58 12.98
CA ASP A 434 -19.90 7.56 12.14
C ASP A 434 -20.06 8.80 11.23
N THR A 435 -19.04 9.67 11.14
CA THR A 435 -19.06 10.78 10.18
C THR A 435 -18.71 10.29 8.76
N PRO A 436 -19.41 10.76 7.71
CA PRO A 436 -19.03 10.43 6.33
C PRO A 436 -17.62 10.90 6.00
N LEU A 437 -16.83 10.06 5.32
CA LEU A 437 -15.55 10.47 4.74
C LEU A 437 -15.82 10.95 3.31
N ASP A 438 -15.54 12.21 3.02
CA ASP A 438 -15.96 12.83 1.77
C ASP A 438 -14.87 13.68 1.08
N ALA A 439 -15.24 14.35 -0.01
CA ALA A 439 -14.32 15.20 -0.77
C ALA A 439 -13.81 16.43 0.01
N GLY A 440 -14.53 16.85 1.05
CA GLY A 440 -14.09 17.87 2.01
C GLY A 440 -12.85 17.41 2.76
N ASP A 441 -12.86 16.20 3.32
CA ASP A 441 -11.70 15.60 4.01
C ASP A 441 -10.49 15.49 3.08
N VAL A 442 -10.70 15.09 1.82
CA VAL A 442 -9.64 14.99 0.83
C VAL A 442 -9.04 16.37 0.56
N ALA A 443 -9.84 17.36 0.18
CA ALA A 443 -9.36 18.72 -0.08
C ALA A 443 -8.67 19.34 1.15
N PHE A 444 -9.27 19.14 2.32
CA PHE A 444 -8.73 19.61 3.59
C PHE A 444 -7.37 18.99 3.89
N THR A 445 -7.18 17.69 3.68
CA THR A 445 -5.91 16.99 3.93
C THR A 445 -4.73 17.65 3.22
N PHE A 446 -4.84 17.88 1.90
CA PHE A 446 -3.75 18.49 1.13
C PHE A 446 -3.50 19.95 1.53
N THR A 447 -4.57 20.70 1.80
CA THR A 447 -4.45 22.06 2.34
C THR A 447 -3.77 22.07 3.71
N TYR A 448 -4.12 21.13 4.60
CA TYR A 448 -3.54 21.01 5.92
C TYR A 448 -2.05 20.74 5.88
N ILE A 449 -1.62 19.77 5.07
CA ILE A 449 -0.20 19.45 4.89
C ILE A 449 0.56 20.68 4.35
N TYR A 450 -0.01 21.39 3.37
CA TYR A 450 0.61 22.59 2.82
C TYR A 450 0.69 23.75 3.83
N GLU A 451 -0.39 24.08 4.52
CA GLU A 451 -0.43 25.23 5.45
C GLU A 451 0.34 24.95 6.75
N SER A 452 0.33 23.70 7.23
CA SER A 452 1.07 23.30 8.44
C SER A 452 2.59 23.35 8.29
N ARG A 453 3.11 23.55 7.07
CA ARG A 453 4.54 23.81 6.80
C ARG A 453 5.06 25.00 7.59
N ALA A 454 4.24 26.04 7.79
CA ALA A 454 4.61 27.23 8.55
C ALA A 454 4.89 26.92 10.03
N TYR A 455 4.43 25.76 10.50
CA TYR A 455 4.58 25.25 11.85
C TYR A 455 5.52 24.03 11.92
N GLY A 456 6.24 23.73 10.84
CA GLY A 456 7.26 22.69 10.79
C GLY A 456 6.73 21.26 10.71
N ASN A 457 5.50 21.05 10.21
CA ASN A 457 4.97 19.70 9.99
C ASN A 457 5.85 18.94 8.99
N PRO A 458 6.48 17.81 9.36
CA PRO A 458 7.34 17.05 8.45
C PRO A 458 6.58 16.48 7.24
N ALA A 459 5.25 16.29 7.31
CA ALA A 459 4.47 15.89 6.14
C ALA A 459 4.56 16.91 5.00
N SER A 460 4.85 18.18 5.30
CA SER A 460 5.07 19.21 4.29
C SER A 460 6.40 19.07 3.54
N SER A 461 7.22 18.06 3.86
CA SER A 461 8.44 17.73 3.13
C SER A 461 8.20 16.81 1.92
N ALA A 462 6.95 16.34 1.75
CA ALA A 462 6.55 15.58 0.58
C ALA A 462 6.76 16.40 -0.70
N SER A 463 7.28 15.77 -1.75
CA SER A 463 7.82 16.49 -2.90
C SER A 463 6.78 17.20 -3.76
N TRP A 464 5.51 16.83 -3.63
CA TRP A 464 4.38 17.49 -4.31
C TRP A 464 4.01 18.84 -3.67
N VAL A 465 4.41 19.10 -2.42
CA VAL A 465 3.99 20.29 -1.65
C VAL A 465 4.53 21.59 -2.26
N ASP A 466 5.73 21.55 -2.84
CA ASP A 466 6.34 22.71 -3.51
C ASP A 466 5.58 23.12 -4.79
N ASP A 467 4.83 22.19 -5.36
CA ASP A 467 4.10 22.35 -6.62
C ASP A 467 2.58 22.45 -6.43
N PHE A 468 2.10 22.26 -5.20
CA PHE A 468 0.70 22.42 -4.82
C PHE A 468 0.27 23.88 -4.80
N LEU A 469 -0.82 24.20 -5.50
CA LEU A 469 -1.39 25.55 -5.58
C LEU A 469 -2.64 25.70 -4.71
N SER A 470 -3.56 24.75 -4.78
CA SER A 470 -4.84 24.79 -4.07
C SER A 470 -5.61 23.47 -4.16
N SER A 471 -6.60 23.30 -3.29
CA SER A 471 -7.66 22.30 -3.42
C SER A 471 -9.04 22.95 -3.50
N GLU A 472 -9.99 22.28 -4.15
CA GLU A 472 -11.37 22.71 -4.27
C GLU A 472 -12.34 21.53 -4.07
N VAL A 473 -13.47 21.78 -3.40
CA VAL A 473 -14.57 20.82 -3.31
C VAL A 473 -15.59 21.14 -4.40
N LEU A 474 -15.74 20.25 -5.38
CA LEU A 474 -16.66 20.43 -6.51
C LEU A 474 -18.06 19.89 -6.20
N SER A 475 -18.13 18.81 -5.43
CA SER A 475 -19.34 18.22 -4.82
C SER A 475 -18.92 17.37 -3.61
N SER A 476 -19.89 16.80 -2.87
CA SER A 476 -19.60 15.96 -1.69
C SER A 476 -18.66 14.79 -1.99
N ASN A 477 -18.67 14.27 -3.21
CA ASN A 477 -17.84 13.14 -3.65
C ASN A 477 -16.75 13.55 -4.66
N ARG A 478 -16.51 14.85 -4.89
CA ARG A 478 -15.52 15.31 -5.88
C ARG A 478 -14.60 16.38 -5.33
N ALA A 479 -13.32 16.04 -5.21
CA ALA A 479 -12.26 16.99 -4.86
C ALA A 479 -11.39 17.27 -6.08
N ARG A 480 -10.88 18.51 -6.20
CA ARG A 480 -9.90 18.88 -7.21
C ARG A 480 -8.66 19.44 -6.54
N LEU A 481 -7.50 18.90 -6.90
CA LEU A 481 -6.18 19.38 -6.50
C LEU A 481 -5.54 20.08 -7.69
N VAL A 482 -4.87 21.19 -7.45
CA VAL A 482 -4.26 22.02 -8.50
C VAL A 482 -2.75 22.06 -8.30
N LEU A 483 -2.01 21.66 -9.33
CA LEU A 483 -0.55 21.69 -9.37
C LEU A 483 -0.06 22.74 -10.37
N ASN A 484 1.14 23.28 -10.13
CA ASN A 484 1.83 24.23 -11.02
C ASN A 484 2.68 23.56 -12.12
N ARG A 485 2.59 22.23 -12.25
CA ARG A 485 3.27 21.42 -13.26
C ARG A 485 2.51 20.12 -13.51
N ASN A 486 2.81 19.45 -14.63
CA ASN A 486 2.34 18.09 -14.89
C ASN A 486 3.42 17.10 -14.48
N SER A 487 3.10 16.14 -13.60
CA SER A 487 4.09 15.22 -13.04
C SER A 487 3.44 13.92 -12.55
N TYR A 488 3.76 12.82 -13.21
CA TYR A 488 3.31 11.49 -12.82
C TYR A 488 3.76 11.14 -11.38
N ILE A 489 5.05 11.34 -11.08
CA ILE A 489 5.61 10.99 -9.76
C ILE A 489 4.93 11.76 -8.63
N LEU A 490 4.73 13.08 -8.80
CA LEU A 490 4.08 13.88 -7.77
C LEU A 490 2.63 13.47 -7.58
N ILE A 491 1.90 13.21 -8.66
CA ILE A 491 0.50 12.78 -8.59
C ILE A 491 0.40 11.43 -7.86
N GLN A 492 1.29 10.47 -8.13
CA GLN A 492 1.30 9.19 -7.39
C GLN A 492 1.53 9.40 -5.89
N GLN A 493 2.52 10.20 -5.49
CA GLN A 493 2.75 10.53 -4.07
C GLN A 493 1.53 11.17 -3.41
N MET A 494 0.81 12.04 -4.14
CA MET A 494 -0.43 12.64 -3.64
C MET A 494 -1.51 11.58 -3.42
N LEU A 495 -1.71 10.66 -4.37
CA LEU A 495 -2.72 9.61 -4.25
C LEU A 495 -2.44 8.64 -3.11
N GLU A 496 -1.17 8.40 -2.77
CA GLU A 496 -0.76 7.55 -1.64
C GLU A 496 -0.78 8.30 -0.28
N THR A 497 -1.11 9.59 -0.25
CA THR A 497 -1.19 10.36 1.00
C THR A 497 -2.39 9.92 1.85
N LYS A 498 -2.14 9.63 3.14
CA LYS A 498 -3.19 9.29 4.13
C LYS A 498 -4.15 10.48 4.32
N ILE A 499 -5.44 10.21 4.28
CA ILE A 499 -6.49 11.22 4.48
C ILE A 499 -6.72 11.45 5.96
N ILE A 500 -6.96 12.71 6.35
CA ILE A 500 -7.26 13.11 7.74
C ILE A 500 -8.69 13.69 7.85
N PRO A 501 -9.37 13.50 8.99
CA PRO A 501 -10.73 14.01 9.21
C PRO A 501 -10.75 15.53 9.42
N GLU A 502 -11.40 16.26 8.52
CA GLU A 502 -11.52 17.73 8.57
C GLU A 502 -12.13 18.20 9.90
N HIS A 503 -13.16 17.52 10.40
CA HIS A 503 -13.85 17.89 11.64
C HIS A 503 -13.00 17.73 12.90
N ILE A 504 -11.87 17.01 12.83
CA ILE A 504 -10.91 16.89 13.94
C ILE A 504 -9.75 17.87 13.79
N PHE A 505 -9.31 18.12 12.56
CA PHE A 505 -8.09 18.90 12.30
C PHE A 505 -8.34 20.38 11.95
N ASN A 506 -9.59 20.80 11.74
CA ASN A 506 -9.96 22.18 11.42
C ASN A 506 -9.37 23.20 12.42
N ASP A 507 -9.14 24.42 11.92
CA ASP A 507 -8.49 25.51 12.67
C ASP A 507 -9.45 26.24 13.63
N GLU A 508 -10.76 26.02 13.52
CA GLU A 508 -11.75 26.72 14.35
C GLU A 508 -11.92 26.07 15.73
N THR A 509 -12.02 24.75 15.77
CA THR A 509 -12.35 23.97 16.98
C THR A 509 -11.48 22.73 17.18
N GLY A 510 -10.74 22.34 16.13
CA GLY A 510 -9.91 21.14 16.12
C GLY A 510 -8.46 21.39 16.52
N ILE A 511 -7.60 20.49 16.06
CA ILE A 511 -6.15 20.53 16.29
C ILE A 511 -5.52 21.79 15.66
N GLY A 512 -6.06 22.25 14.53
CA GLY A 512 -5.53 23.37 13.75
C GLY A 512 -4.13 23.10 13.19
N PHE A 513 -3.62 24.05 12.39
CA PHE A 513 -2.34 23.86 11.70
C PHE A 513 -1.14 23.87 12.63
N ALA A 514 -1.22 24.55 13.78
CA ALA A 514 -0.14 24.64 14.75
C ALA A 514 -0.11 23.47 15.75
N GLY A 515 -1.24 22.76 15.91
CA GLY A 515 -1.40 21.69 16.89
C GLY A 515 -0.91 20.33 16.42
N TRP A 516 -0.49 20.18 15.16
CA TRP A 516 -0.12 18.90 14.54
C TRP A 516 0.86 18.08 15.38
N LEU A 517 1.86 18.71 16.02
CA LEU A 517 2.89 18.03 16.81
C LEU A 517 2.34 17.51 18.16
N GLY A 518 1.36 18.21 18.72
CA GLY A 518 0.73 17.85 19.99
C GLY A 518 -0.32 16.76 19.86
N TRP A 519 -0.90 16.59 18.66
CA TRP A 519 -1.91 15.57 18.42
C TRP A 519 -1.30 14.17 18.61
N ASN A 520 -1.87 13.39 19.54
CA ASN A 520 -1.44 12.01 19.78
C ASN A 520 -2.61 11.21 20.35
N PRO A 521 -3.49 10.68 19.48
CA PRO A 521 -4.87 10.31 19.82
C PRO A 521 -5.03 9.17 20.84
N VAL A 522 -3.95 8.55 21.28
CA VAL A 522 -3.93 7.44 22.24
C VAL A 522 -3.25 7.81 23.55
N LEU A 523 -2.25 8.69 23.48
CA LEU A 523 -1.46 9.13 24.64
C LEU A 523 -1.93 10.48 25.18
N SER A 524 -2.86 11.15 24.49
CA SER A 524 -3.53 12.38 24.90
C SER A 524 -5.05 12.20 24.98
N SER A 525 -5.78 13.27 25.31
CA SER A 525 -7.24 13.31 25.27
C SER A 525 -7.81 13.67 23.89
N ASP A 526 -6.98 13.67 22.85
CA ASP A 526 -7.40 14.07 21.51
C ASP A 526 -8.32 12.99 20.89
N PRO A 527 -9.27 13.39 20.02
CA PRO A 527 -10.11 12.43 19.32
C PRO A 527 -9.27 11.44 18.49
N HIS A 528 -9.57 10.14 18.65
CA HIS A 528 -9.02 9.08 17.83
C HIS A 528 -10.03 8.67 16.77
N VAL A 529 -9.97 9.34 15.61
CA VAL A 529 -10.86 9.11 14.47
C VAL A 529 -10.03 8.59 13.30
N THR A 530 -10.44 7.44 12.78
CA THR A 530 -9.68 6.58 11.85
C THR A 530 -10.62 5.98 10.80
N CYS A 531 -10.09 5.51 9.66
CA CYS A 531 -10.89 4.96 8.56
C CYS A 531 -10.30 3.67 7.94
N GLY A 532 -9.23 3.13 8.55
CA GLY A 532 -8.55 1.94 8.05
C GLY A 532 -9.30 0.62 8.31
N PRO A 533 -8.73 -0.51 7.85
CA PRO A 533 -9.29 -1.85 8.04
C PRO A 533 -9.35 -2.30 9.52
N PHE A 534 -8.59 -1.64 10.39
CA PHE A 534 -8.63 -1.87 11.83
C PHE A 534 -8.69 -0.54 12.58
N TYR A 535 -9.20 -0.57 13.81
CA TYR A 535 -9.10 0.52 14.76
C TYR A 535 -8.37 0.06 16.03
N LEU A 536 -7.71 0.98 16.72
CA LEU A 536 -7.06 0.65 18.01
C LEU A 536 -8.13 0.37 19.07
N SER A 537 -8.14 -0.84 19.61
CA SER A 537 -9.07 -1.25 20.66
C SER A 537 -8.43 -1.28 22.04
N SER A 538 -7.13 -1.52 22.14
CA SER A 538 -6.38 -1.46 23.40
C SER A 538 -4.91 -1.10 23.20
N TYR A 539 -4.35 -0.36 24.14
CA TYR A 539 -2.93 -0.03 24.16
C TYR A 539 -2.37 -0.09 25.57
N ASN A 540 -1.25 -0.79 25.70
CA ASN A 540 -0.29 -0.59 26.78
C ASN A 540 1.15 -0.76 26.22
N PRO A 541 2.20 -0.36 26.96
CA PRO A 541 3.57 -0.35 26.41
C PRO A 541 4.15 -1.71 25.97
N VAL A 542 3.51 -2.83 26.32
CA VAL A 542 3.97 -4.18 25.94
C VAL A 542 3.00 -4.93 25.02
N THR A 543 1.77 -4.45 24.86
CA THR A 543 0.74 -5.06 24.01
C THR A 543 -0.14 -4.00 23.37
N ILE A 544 -0.31 -4.08 22.05
CA ILE A 544 -1.13 -3.19 21.24
C ILE A 544 -2.15 -4.04 20.49
N GLU A 545 -3.44 -3.76 20.67
CA GLU A 545 -4.53 -4.51 20.05
C GLU A 545 -5.27 -3.64 19.04
N LEU A 546 -5.31 -4.09 17.78
CA LEU A 546 -6.17 -3.51 16.74
C LEU A 546 -7.34 -4.46 16.52
N SER A 547 -8.57 -3.94 16.60
CA SER A 547 -9.77 -4.71 16.29
C SER A 547 -10.22 -4.42 14.86
N ARG A 548 -10.77 -5.45 14.20
CA ARG A 548 -11.36 -5.34 12.85
C ARG A 548 -12.40 -4.24 12.80
N ASN A 549 -12.29 -3.36 11.80
CA ASN A 549 -13.28 -2.33 11.53
C ASN A 549 -14.41 -2.91 10.67
N LEU A 550 -15.61 -3.04 11.27
CA LEU A 550 -16.78 -3.60 10.58
C LEU A 550 -17.45 -2.62 9.59
N ASP A 551 -17.01 -1.36 9.60
CA ASP A 551 -17.49 -0.34 8.67
C ASP A 551 -16.43 0.03 7.61
N TYR A 552 -15.37 -0.78 7.49
CA TYR A 552 -14.39 -0.59 6.42
C TYR A 552 -15.02 -0.86 5.06
N HIS A 553 -14.85 0.06 4.11
CA HIS A 553 -15.46 0.00 2.77
C HIS A 553 -14.99 -1.18 1.90
N TRP A 554 -13.91 -1.86 2.27
CA TRP A 554 -13.49 -3.12 1.64
C TRP A 554 -13.66 -4.34 2.56
N LEU A 555 -14.54 -4.27 3.57
CA LEU A 555 -14.78 -5.40 4.46
C LEU A 555 -15.16 -6.66 3.68
N SER A 556 -14.35 -7.72 3.83
CA SER A 556 -14.73 -9.03 3.34
C SER A 556 -15.88 -9.59 4.18
N GLY A 557 -16.90 -10.13 3.52
CA GLY A 557 -17.89 -10.97 4.17
C GLY A 557 -18.59 -11.88 3.18
N MET A 558 -19.16 -12.96 3.70
CA MET A 558 -20.03 -13.84 2.94
C MET A 558 -21.45 -13.34 3.12
N ALA A 559 -22.00 -12.66 2.11
CA ALA A 559 -23.37 -12.18 2.19
C ALA A 559 -24.35 -13.29 2.64
N PRO A 560 -25.39 -12.93 3.43
CA PRO A 560 -26.32 -13.91 3.94
C PRO A 560 -26.94 -14.71 2.82
N LYS A 561 -27.08 -16.02 3.04
CA LYS A 561 -27.60 -16.94 2.04
C LYS A 561 -29.02 -17.34 2.40
N ILE A 562 -29.88 -17.29 1.40
CA ILE A 562 -31.24 -17.81 1.47
C ILE A 562 -31.22 -19.18 0.82
N LEU A 563 -31.29 -20.22 1.65
CA LEU A 563 -31.23 -21.61 1.22
C LEU A 563 -32.56 -22.06 0.62
N SER A 564 -33.67 -21.68 1.27
CA SER A 564 -35.00 -21.92 0.73
C SER A 564 -36.05 -20.93 1.28
N ALA A 565 -37.04 -20.61 0.44
CA ALA A 565 -38.20 -19.80 0.79
C ALA A 565 -39.38 -20.18 -0.11
N ASN A 566 -40.52 -20.54 0.48
CA ASN A 566 -41.68 -21.05 -0.26
C ASN A 566 -42.90 -20.14 -0.10
N ASN A 567 -43.64 -19.96 -1.20
CA ASN A 567 -44.95 -19.31 -1.17
C ASN A 567 -45.94 -20.11 -0.30
N VAL A 568 -46.74 -19.40 0.49
CA VAL A 568 -47.70 -20.00 1.42
C VAL A 568 -49.11 -19.83 0.86
N THR A 569 -49.93 -20.88 0.89
CA THR A 569 -51.36 -20.79 0.53
C THR A 569 -52.19 -21.48 1.59
N TYR A 570 -53.19 -20.78 2.13
CA TYR A 570 -54.03 -21.32 3.19
C TYR A 570 -55.46 -20.76 3.15
N VAL A 571 -56.37 -21.37 3.91
CA VAL A 571 -57.80 -20.98 3.97
C VAL A 571 -58.02 -19.95 5.08
N GLN A 572 -58.71 -18.87 4.77
CA GLN A 572 -59.04 -17.80 5.71
C GLN A 572 -59.68 -18.38 6.99
N GLY A 573 -59.10 -18.04 8.14
CA GLY A 573 -59.57 -18.49 9.46
C GLY A 573 -58.90 -19.75 10.00
N THR A 574 -58.04 -20.42 9.23
CA THR A 574 -57.15 -21.47 9.77
C THR A 574 -56.00 -20.83 10.55
N THR A 575 -55.49 -21.54 11.55
CA THR A 575 -54.34 -21.14 12.38
C THR A 575 -53.14 -22.06 12.18
N GLY A 576 -51.93 -21.57 12.42
CA GLY A 576 -50.67 -22.30 12.26
C GLY A 576 -50.00 -22.05 10.91
N ASN A 577 -50.38 -21.01 10.18
CA ASN A 577 -49.78 -20.67 8.89
C ASN A 577 -48.60 -19.73 9.10
N GLN A 578 -47.44 -20.09 8.53
CA GLN A 578 -46.19 -19.38 8.70
C GLN A 578 -45.39 -19.37 7.40
N ILE A 579 -44.58 -18.33 7.22
CA ILE A 579 -43.48 -18.32 6.26
C ILE A 579 -42.25 -18.87 6.97
N LEU A 580 -41.51 -19.72 6.26
CA LEU A 580 -40.22 -20.27 6.69
C LEU A 580 -39.16 -19.80 5.70
N TRP A 581 -38.20 -19.03 6.19
CA TRP A 581 -36.98 -18.68 5.48
C TRP A 581 -35.83 -19.49 6.06
N GLU A 582 -35.39 -20.51 5.34
CA GLU A 582 -34.16 -21.22 5.67
C GLU A 582 -32.99 -20.37 5.18
N VAL A 583 -32.29 -19.78 6.15
CA VAL A 583 -31.26 -18.76 5.94
C VAL A 583 -30.02 -19.17 6.72
N THR A 584 -28.86 -18.71 6.27
CA THR A 584 -27.59 -18.94 6.95
C THR A 584 -26.68 -17.76 6.73
N ASP A 585 -25.95 -17.43 7.77
CA ASP A 585 -24.85 -16.47 7.75
C ASP A 585 -23.88 -16.87 8.88
N GLU A 586 -22.62 -16.51 8.73
CA GLU A 586 -21.59 -16.77 9.74
C GLU A 586 -21.46 -15.62 10.75
N ASP A 587 -21.96 -14.43 10.41
CA ASP A 587 -21.96 -13.24 11.25
C ASP A 587 -23.32 -12.51 11.17
N PRO A 588 -24.42 -13.13 11.63
CA PRO A 588 -25.77 -12.56 11.48
C PRO A 588 -25.94 -11.32 12.35
N LEU A 589 -26.64 -10.30 11.82
CA LEU A 589 -26.95 -9.06 12.57
C LEU A 589 -28.44 -8.92 12.83
N ASN A 590 -29.23 -8.70 11.76
CA ASN A 590 -30.66 -8.46 11.91
C ASN A 590 -31.44 -8.85 10.65
N TYR A 591 -32.77 -8.91 10.82
CA TYR A 591 -33.68 -9.05 9.72
C TYR A 591 -34.83 -8.04 9.79
N THR A 592 -35.38 -7.73 8.62
CA THR A 592 -36.56 -6.88 8.47
C THR A 592 -37.54 -7.53 7.50
N ILE A 593 -38.81 -7.59 7.88
CA ILE A 593 -39.90 -8.11 7.05
C ILE A 593 -40.85 -6.97 6.71
N TYR A 594 -41.15 -6.83 5.43
CA TYR A 594 -42.15 -5.90 4.91
C TYR A 594 -43.35 -6.66 4.38
N ARG A 595 -44.57 -6.18 4.68
CA ARG A 595 -45.82 -6.67 4.11
C ARG A 595 -46.41 -5.63 3.16
N ASN A 596 -46.53 -5.98 1.89
CA ASN A 596 -46.99 -5.09 0.81
C ASN A 596 -46.23 -3.74 0.79
N GLY A 597 -44.93 -3.77 1.10
CA GLY A 597 -44.05 -2.60 1.15
C GLY A 597 -44.08 -1.78 2.45
N ASN A 598 -44.92 -2.13 3.42
CA ASN A 598 -44.91 -1.51 4.75
C ASN A 598 -44.14 -2.39 5.74
N LEU A 599 -43.41 -1.77 6.67
CA LEU A 599 -42.71 -2.49 7.73
C LEU A 599 -43.71 -3.34 8.53
N ASP A 600 -43.42 -4.63 8.66
CA ASP A 600 -44.25 -5.58 9.43
C ASP A 600 -43.50 -6.05 10.68
N GLU A 601 -42.22 -6.40 10.56
CA GLU A 601 -41.37 -6.87 11.66
C GLU A 601 -39.91 -6.48 11.43
N THR A 602 -39.17 -6.25 12.52
CA THR A 602 -37.70 -6.17 12.51
C THR A 602 -37.19 -6.68 13.86
N ASP A 603 -36.15 -7.51 13.83
CA ASP A 603 -35.54 -8.09 15.02
C ASP A 603 -34.07 -8.46 14.76
N ASP A 604 -33.34 -8.71 15.85
CA ASP A 604 -31.99 -9.28 15.78
C ASP A 604 -32.05 -10.68 15.16
N TRP A 605 -31.02 -11.03 14.41
CA TRP A 605 -30.93 -12.33 13.75
C TRP A 605 -29.79 -13.14 14.35
N ASP A 606 -30.10 -14.35 14.80
CA ASP A 606 -29.16 -15.28 15.42
C ASP A 606 -28.55 -16.29 14.43
N GLY A 607 -28.76 -16.08 13.13
CA GLY A 607 -28.29 -16.98 12.07
C GLY A 607 -29.17 -18.22 11.87
N LEU A 608 -30.25 -18.39 12.64
CA LEU A 608 -31.18 -19.49 12.50
C LEU A 608 -32.28 -19.19 11.46
N THR A 609 -33.07 -20.22 11.14
CA THR A 609 -34.24 -20.11 10.27
C THR A 609 -35.24 -19.09 10.82
N ILE A 610 -35.68 -18.15 9.98
CA ILE A 610 -36.67 -17.14 10.36
C ILE A 610 -38.07 -17.68 10.10
N VAL A 611 -38.91 -17.59 11.13
CA VAL A 611 -40.30 -18.05 11.11
C VAL A 611 -41.23 -16.88 11.36
N HIS A 612 -42.08 -16.56 10.38
CA HIS A 612 -43.00 -15.43 10.49
C HIS A 612 -44.45 -15.89 10.39
N ASN A 613 -45.28 -15.54 11.38
CA ASN A 613 -46.69 -15.92 11.44
C ASN A 613 -47.53 -15.08 10.47
N VAL A 614 -48.32 -15.74 9.62
CA VAL A 614 -49.19 -15.08 8.64
C VAL A 614 -50.67 -15.35 8.85
N ASP A 615 -51.08 -15.86 10.01
CA ASP A 615 -52.48 -16.07 10.39
C ASP A 615 -53.28 -14.75 10.48
N GLY A 616 -54.61 -14.86 10.46
CA GLY A 616 -55.51 -13.73 10.70
C GLY A 616 -55.68 -12.76 9.51
N LEU A 617 -55.03 -13.02 8.38
CA LEU A 617 -55.21 -12.22 7.16
C LEU A 617 -56.59 -12.49 6.53
N SER A 618 -57.14 -11.47 5.87
CA SER A 618 -58.32 -11.62 5.02
C SER A 618 -58.00 -12.34 3.71
N ALA A 619 -59.01 -12.87 3.03
CA ALA A 619 -58.81 -13.47 1.71
C ALA A 619 -58.16 -12.44 0.74
N GLY A 620 -57.08 -12.84 0.09
CA GLY A 620 -56.24 -11.95 -0.71
C GLY A 620 -54.86 -12.52 -1.01
N ILE A 621 -54.08 -11.75 -1.76
CA ILE A 621 -52.67 -12.05 -2.05
C ILE A 621 -51.82 -10.98 -1.36
N TYR A 622 -50.86 -11.42 -0.57
CA TYR A 622 -49.95 -10.58 0.19
C TYR A 622 -48.52 -10.86 -0.26
N ASN A 623 -47.75 -9.79 -0.42
CA ASN A 623 -46.32 -9.84 -0.68
C ASN A 623 -45.57 -9.62 0.64
N TYR A 624 -44.71 -10.57 1.02
CA TYR A 624 -43.78 -10.42 2.14
C TYR A 624 -42.34 -10.37 1.61
N THR A 625 -41.61 -9.30 1.95
CA THR A 625 -40.20 -9.10 1.59
C THR A 625 -39.35 -9.23 2.84
N LEU A 626 -38.45 -10.22 2.87
CA LEU A 626 -37.39 -10.34 3.87
C LEU A 626 -36.15 -9.58 3.38
N VAL A 627 -35.55 -8.79 4.26
CA VAL A 627 -34.22 -8.20 4.13
C VAL A 627 -33.39 -8.74 5.28
N LEU A 628 -32.36 -9.51 4.97
CA LEU A 628 -31.34 -9.92 5.93
C LEU A 628 -30.17 -8.96 5.84
N THR A 629 -29.58 -8.65 6.98
CA THR A 629 -28.31 -7.91 7.08
C THR A 629 -27.38 -8.72 7.97
N ASP A 630 -26.16 -8.96 7.51
CA ASP A 630 -25.10 -9.52 8.35
C ASP A 630 -24.36 -8.38 9.10
N ALA A 631 -23.49 -8.74 10.04
CA ALA A 631 -22.69 -7.79 10.82
C ALA A 631 -21.64 -7.08 9.96
N SER A 632 -21.29 -7.66 8.81
CA SER A 632 -20.49 -7.05 7.75
C SER A 632 -21.31 -6.19 6.79
N ARG A 633 -22.58 -5.88 7.11
CA ARG A 633 -23.54 -5.07 6.34
C ARG A 633 -23.89 -5.57 4.95
N HIS A 634 -23.52 -6.79 4.56
CA HIS A 634 -24.07 -7.40 3.35
C HIS A 634 -25.55 -7.67 3.53
N ARG A 635 -26.28 -7.52 2.42
CA ARG A 635 -27.74 -7.64 2.41
C ARG A 635 -28.20 -8.61 1.36
N VAL A 636 -29.11 -9.49 1.75
CA VAL A 636 -29.86 -10.32 0.81
C VAL A 636 -31.35 -10.08 0.99
N ILE A 637 -32.06 -10.07 -0.14
CA ILE A 637 -33.49 -9.77 -0.18
C ILE A 637 -34.21 -10.97 -0.80
N ASN A 638 -35.32 -11.38 -0.20
CA ASN A 638 -36.20 -12.39 -0.77
C ASN A 638 -37.67 -12.01 -0.62
N VAL A 639 -38.45 -12.43 -1.61
CA VAL A 639 -39.89 -12.17 -1.67
C VAL A 639 -40.66 -13.48 -1.63
N VAL A 640 -41.62 -13.58 -0.71
CA VAL A 640 -42.56 -14.69 -0.56
C VAL A 640 -43.99 -14.19 -0.74
N TRP A 641 -44.77 -14.91 -1.54
CA TRP A 641 -46.19 -14.63 -1.74
C TRP A 641 -47.05 -15.49 -0.82
N VAL A 642 -47.98 -14.84 -0.11
CA VAL A 642 -48.96 -15.50 0.74
C VAL A 642 -50.36 -15.34 0.12
N THR A 643 -50.99 -16.45 -0.25
CA THR A 643 -52.34 -16.47 -0.83
C THR A 643 -53.34 -17.01 0.18
N VAL A 644 -54.29 -16.17 0.58
CA VAL A 644 -55.35 -16.52 1.53
C VAL A 644 -56.64 -16.74 0.77
N ILE A 645 -57.13 -17.98 0.78
CA ILE A 645 -58.34 -18.38 0.06
C ILE A 645 -59.55 -18.20 0.97
N GLN A 646 -60.60 -17.56 0.47
CA GLN A 646 -61.83 -17.38 1.24
C GLN A 646 -62.43 -18.74 1.64
N SER A 647 -62.76 -18.88 2.93
CA SER A 647 -63.55 -20.01 3.43
C SER A 647 -64.93 -20.00 2.76
N MET A 648 -65.26 -21.02 1.97
CA MET A 648 -66.63 -21.23 1.52
C MET A 648 -67.48 -21.71 2.71
N PRO A 649 -68.67 -21.15 2.96
CA PRO A 649 -69.53 -21.64 4.02
C PRO A 649 -69.93 -23.10 3.73
N ASP A 650 -69.89 -23.95 4.76
CA ASP A 650 -70.33 -25.33 4.71
C ASP A 650 -71.73 -25.40 4.08
N LEU A 651 -71.83 -26.03 2.91
CA LEU A 651 -73.13 -26.39 2.35
C LEU A 651 -73.71 -27.47 3.28
N LEU A 652 -74.74 -27.09 4.03
CA LEU A 652 -75.50 -28.00 4.88
C LEU A 652 -76.11 -29.12 4.00
N VAL A 653 -75.41 -30.24 3.85
CA VAL A 653 -75.99 -31.46 3.25
C VAL A 653 -76.95 -32.05 4.28
N VAL A 654 -78.22 -31.67 4.18
CA VAL A 654 -79.31 -32.36 4.86
C VAL A 654 -79.41 -33.76 4.26
N GLY A 655 -78.85 -34.74 4.95
CA GLY A 655 -78.96 -36.15 4.58
C GLY A 655 -80.42 -36.59 4.55
N THR A 656 -80.89 -37.04 3.39
CA THR A 656 -81.99 -37.99 3.29
C THR A 656 -81.44 -39.31 2.78
N ILE A 657 -81.48 -40.31 3.66
CA ILE A 657 -81.15 -41.70 3.38
C ILE A 657 -82.25 -42.27 2.48
N ILE A 658 -81.97 -42.55 1.21
CA ILE A 658 -82.59 -43.68 0.49
C ILE A 658 -81.53 -44.38 -0.37
N GLY A 659 -81.13 -45.57 0.08
CA GLY A 659 -80.92 -46.77 -0.73
C GLY A 659 -80.12 -46.72 -2.03
N SER A 660 -78.93 -47.32 -1.96
CA SER A 660 -78.29 -48.22 -2.96
C SER A 660 -77.67 -47.65 -4.24
N ALA A 661 -76.44 -48.15 -4.47
CA ALA A 661 -75.68 -48.30 -5.71
C ALA A 661 -74.87 -47.08 -6.24
N SER A 662 -73.58 -47.11 -5.89
CA SER A 662 -72.39 -46.98 -6.76
C SER A 662 -72.31 -45.92 -7.87
N VAL A 663 -71.09 -45.33 -7.97
CA VAL A 663 -70.41 -44.80 -9.17
C VAL A 663 -70.41 -43.25 -9.35
N ILE A 664 -69.19 -42.69 -9.21
CA ILE A 664 -68.52 -41.62 -10.00
C ILE A 664 -69.36 -40.39 -10.42
N ILE A 665 -68.90 -39.17 -10.05
CA ILE A 665 -68.68 -38.03 -10.96
C ILE A 665 -67.99 -36.89 -10.20
N ILE A 666 -66.68 -36.77 -10.44
CA ILE A 666 -65.97 -35.49 -10.57
C ILE A 666 -66.41 -34.93 -11.93
N CYS A 667 -66.91 -33.69 -12.01
CA CYS A 667 -66.79 -32.87 -13.23
C CYS A 667 -67.31 -31.43 -13.02
N LEU A 668 -66.39 -30.49 -13.26
CA LEU A 668 -66.58 -29.31 -14.12
C LEU A 668 -67.55 -28.21 -13.67
N TYR A 669 -67.02 -27.21 -12.96
CA TYR A 669 -67.53 -25.84 -13.08
C TYR A 669 -66.43 -24.75 -13.01
N LEU A 670 -65.23 -25.01 -13.55
CA LEU A 670 -64.17 -23.99 -13.65
C LEU A 670 -63.41 -23.96 -14.98
N ILE A 671 -64.03 -24.36 -16.09
CA ILE A 671 -63.49 -24.08 -17.43
C ILE A 671 -64.66 -23.77 -18.38
N PHE A 672 -65.21 -22.55 -18.32
CA PHE A 672 -65.67 -21.78 -19.49
C PHE A 672 -66.25 -20.41 -19.09
N LYS A 673 -65.40 -19.45 -18.74
CA LYS A 673 -65.71 -18.03 -19.00
C LYS A 673 -64.44 -17.18 -19.10
N ARG A 674 -63.63 -17.48 -20.13
CA ARG A 674 -62.68 -16.54 -20.73
C ARG A 674 -63.24 -16.14 -22.10
N ARG A 675 -63.93 -14.99 -22.14
CA ARG A 675 -64.14 -14.11 -23.32
C ARG A 675 -65.07 -12.95 -22.90
N GLN A 676 -64.51 -11.95 -22.24
CA GLN A 676 -64.43 -10.56 -22.69
C GLN A 676 -63.41 -9.83 -21.83
#